data_AF-W5M5J3-F1
#
_entry.id   AF-W5M5J3-F1
#
_cell.length_a   1.000
_cell.length_b   1.000
_cell.length_c   1.000
_cell.angle_alpha   90.00
_cell.angle_beta   90.00
_cell.angle_gamma   90.00
#
_symmetry.space_group_name_H-M   'P 1'
#
loop_
_entity.id
_entity.type
_entity.pdbx_description
1 polymer ?
#
loop_
_entity_poly.entity_id
_entity_poly.type
_entity_poly.pdbx_seq_one_letter_code
_entity_poly.pdbx_strand_id
1 'polypeptide(L)'
;MKGKVGINGILLFEIIIILISCVPERTDAQTCENNCASKNVGNCSCHVTCEPLGTCCGDYRNFCLEVSPHSGTLLGGTDITILKSSFEPSSAIRCRFNTDVETTGYVDSERNGHCISPLLYETGWIPFEVSTDNGVNYNRHGTWLSVHHSKMDPRFKILLLNATKWQYYGTPNTGGSLAMVWNTSFVSADAVNVELWGYREKGEPYSSSWEPEWSFLYTLGKAVPNNGSFGFVPSPAKKPFSDWEVGAIRVSPSTQPEGAWNINAMWSGVHALAWHLEEEFRKDSAAWALDKCLRWHETELKLPNFLSEIADCPCTLAQARADTGRFHTDYGCDIEKGSVCTYHPGSVHCVRAIQASPKYAAGQQCCYDSTGAQVLTADSIGGSTPDRGHDWGSPPFKKPPRVPGVSHWLYDVISFYYCCLWSDNCSYYFTHRPSSDCKTYKTPKPGIVFGDPHVITFDGSSYTFNGRGEYYLLHSTHKQLTIQGRTKPVAFENGTLAKATGLSAVAMQEDNSDIIEIRTTDRQDHLEVLRNQQVLSFSEQSWMDLKGVFLYSAVPQNVTVMFPSGAGVELRGRGGVMSASVLLPEEFRNHTHGLLGLMNDSPEDDFVFKNGTILPAERRSPEDLFHFGANWAITNESSLFTYDNQYLLDNYYFAEKHDSSFIPAYTVTVPPEDPLFADMVRLCNENEFCKYDTLTAQSLKMGNATRISFQSHMSLVKDLEPVISCGWLPPPNNGKKEGTTYLAGATVKFSCDDGHVLSGSAERTCQDDGNWSGDTTHCVSDNTLGIVLGSVFGAITLITMIVIIALHSRKQKRNARTTKQVVGELSMLR
;
A
#
# COMPACT_ATOMS: atom_id res chain seq x y z
N MET A 1 -93.39 9.76 38.80
CA MET A 1 -94.72 9.15 38.60
C MET A 1 -94.78 8.56 37.19
N LYS A 2 -95.13 7.26 37.06
CA LYS A 2 -95.47 6.49 35.82
C LYS A 2 -94.39 6.45 34.72
N GLY A 3 -93.98 5.35 34.10
CA GLY A 3 -94.32 3.93 34.14
C GLY A 3 -93.70 3.23 32.91
N LYS A 4 -93.21 1.99 33.10
CA LYS A 4 -93.09 0.81 32.20
C LYS A 4 -92.75 0.96 30.69
N VAL A 5 -91.60 0.45 30.21
CA VAL A 5 -91.30 -0.91 29.65
C VAL A 5 -91.61 -1.06 28.15
N GLY A 6 -90.59 -1.44 27.35
CA GLY A 6 -90.72 -2.59 26.44
C GLY A 6 -90.31 -2.47 24.95
N ILE A 7 -89.11 -3.00 24.64
CA ILE A 7 -88.82 -4.01 23.59
C ILE A 7 -88.75 -3.61 22.09
N ASN A 8 -87.52 -3.80 21.56
CA ASN A 8 -87.05 -4.25 20.24
C ASN A 8 -87.57 -3.64 18.93
N GLY A 9 -86.63 -3.03 18.20
CA GLY A 9 -86.75 -2.75 16.76
C GLY A 9 -85.55 -1.98 16.16
N ILE A 10 -84.31 -2.23 16.60
CA ILE A 10 -83.13 -1.68 15.91
C ILE A 10 -82.72 -2.71 14.86
N LEU A 11 -83.37 -2.63 13.70
CA LEU A 11 -83.11 -3.50 12.57
C LEU A 11 -83.29 -2.72 11.27
N LEU A 12 -82.49 -1.68 11.02
CA LEU A 12 -82.32 -1.08 9.68
C LEU A 12 -81.20 -0.03 9.54
N PHE A 13 -80.13 -0.09 10.34
CA PHE A 13 -79.01 0.86 10.23
C PHE A 13 -77.60 0.28 10.41
N GLU A 14 -77.40 -1.03 10.15
CA GLU A 14 -76.06 -1.66 10.23
C GLU A 14 -75.68 -2.54 9.01
N ILE A 15 -76.30 -2.36 7.83
CA ILE A 15 -76.00 -3.18 6.63
C ILE A 15 -75.32 -2.38 5.49
N ILE A 16 -74.76 -1.20 5.77
CA ILE A 16 -73.95 -0.43 4.79
C ILE A 16 -72.62 0.06 5.42
N ILE A 17 -72.04 -0.72 6.35
CA ILE A 17 -70.67 -0.51 6.85
C ILE A 17 -69.88 -1.82 7.00
N ILE A 18 -70.37 -2.93 6.42
CA ILE A 18 -69.68 -4.25 6.42
C ILE A 18 -69.50 -4.74 4.98
N LEU A 19 -69.01 -3.86 4.09
CA LEU A 19 -68.55 -4.23 2.74
C LEU A 19 -67.35 -3.39 2.27
N ILE A 20 -66.64 -2.72 3.20
CA ILE A 20 -65.37 -2.03 2.94
C ILE A 20 -64.42 -2.32 4.11
N SER A 21 -64.01 -3.58 4.26
CA SER A 21 -62.87 -4.00 5.10
C SER A 21 -62.49 -5.47 4.82
N CYS A 22 -62.51 -5.85 3.55
CA CYS A 22 -61.69 -6.96 3.04
C CYS A 22 -60.88 -6.43 1.85
N VAL A 23 -60.12 -5.36 2.09
CA VAL A 23 -58.80 -5.30 1.44
C VAL A 23 -57.97 -6.23 2.31
N PRO A 24 -57.45 -7.36 1.81
CA PRO A 24 -56.40 -8.03 2.56
C PRO A 24 -55.35 -6.95 2.78
N GLU A 25 -54.97 -6.66 4.03
CA GLU A 25 -53.67 -6.04 4.27
C GLU A 25 -52.74 -6.80 3.34
N ARG A 26 -52.19 -6.11 2.32
CA ARG A 26 -51.10 -6.67 1.54
C ARG A 26 -50.09 -7.00 2.62
N THR A 27 -49.95 -8.28 2.94
CA THR A 27 -48.71 -8.78 3.49
C THR A 27 -47.66 -8.18 2.58
N ASP A 28 -46.88 -7.22 3.07
CA ASP A 28 -45.77 -6.67 2.29
C ASP A 28 -45.04 -7.89 1.73
N ALA A 29 -45.04 -8.00 0.40
CA ALA A 29 -44.48 -9.17 -0.26
C ALA A 29 -43.05 -9.28 0.27
N GLN A 30 -42.69 -10.43 0.83
CA GLN A 30 -41.36 -10.64 1.40
C GLN A 30 -40.36 -10.62 0.24
N THR A 31 -39.77 -9.46 -0.01
CA THR A 31 -38.99 -9.19 -1.22
C THR A 31 -37.64 -8.58 -0.90
N CYS A 32 -36.61 -9.03 -1.62
CA CYS A 32 -35.29 -8.40 -1.58
C CYS A 32 -35.15 -7.20 -2.51
N GLU A 33 -36.21 -6.82 -3.24
CA GLU A 33 -36.24 -5.60 -4.03
C GLU A 33 -35.92 -4.39 -3.15
N ASN A 34 -34.82 -3.68 -3.44
CA ASN A 34 -34.30 -2.56 -2.64
C ASN A 34 -34.01 -2.86 -1.16
N ASN A 35 -33.96 -4.14 -0.78
CA ASN A 35 -33.79 -4.57 0.61
C ASN A 35 -32.57 -5.48 0.79
N CYS A 36 -31.64 -5.51 -0.17
CA CYS A 36 -30.36 -6.20 0.01
C CYS A 36 -29.64 -5.67 1.27
N ALA A 37 -29.08 -6.59 2.07
CA ALA A 37 -28.56 -6.38 3.42
C ALA A 37 -29.60 -6.35 4.56
N SER A 38 -30.91 -6.44 4.29
CA SER A 38 -31.92 -6.50 5.36
C SER A 38 -31.96 -7.89 6.02
N LYS A 39 -31.73 -7.96 7.33
CA LYS A 39 -31.72 -9.23 8.08
C LYS A 39 -33.10 -9.85 8.30
N ASN A 40 -34.17 -9.04 8.32
CA ASN A 40 -35.53 -9.49 8.57
C ASN A 40 -36.49 -8.85 7.55
N VAL A 41 -36.94 -9.63 6.58
CA VAL A 41 -37.99 -9.25 5.62
C VAL A 41 -39.14 -10.24 5.77
N GLY A 42 -40.01 -9.98 6.75
CA GLY A 42 -41.05 -10.92 7.18
C GLY A 42 -40.44 -12.20 7.78
N ASN A 43 -40.58 -13.34 7.09
CA ASN A 43 -40.12 -14.66 7.53
C ASN A 43 -38.82 -15.13 6.85
N CYS A 44 -38.21 -14.30 6.01
CA CYS A 44 -36.96 -14.59 5.31
C CYS A 44 -35.98 -13.42 5.45
N SER A 45 -34.78 -13.57 4.90
CA SER A 45 -33.71 -12.58 4.95
C SER A 45 -33.19 -12.22 3.56
N CYS A 46 -32.76 -10.97 3.41
CA CYS A 46 -32.07 -10.45 2.22
C CYS A 46 -30.63 -10.03 2.56
N HIS A 47 -30.15 -10.39 3.74
CA HIS A 47 -28.78 -10.21 4.17
C HIS A 47 -27.90 -11.35 3.63
N VAL A 48 -26.64 -11.07 3.34
CA VAL A 48 -25.71 -12.02 2.69
C VAL A 48 -25.54 -13.35 3.44
N THR A 49 -25.72 -13.34 4.76
CA THR A 49 -25.69 -14.55 5.60
C THR A 49 -26.92 -15.46 5.43
N CYS A 50 -27.96 -15.03 4.71
CA CYS A 50 -29.15 -15.84 4.49
C CYS A 50 -28.85 -17.09 3.68
N GLU A 51 -27.86 -17.03 2.78
CA GLU A 51 -27.52 -18.14 1.90
C GLU A 51 -26.95 -19.34 2.65
N PRO A 52 -25.87 -19.18 3.44
CA PRO A 52 -25.34 -20.29 4.23
C PRO A 52 -26.31 -20.73 5.35
N LEU A 53 -27.20 -19.86 5.81
CA LEU A 53 -28.25 -20.21 6.78
C LEU A 53 -29.48 -20.88 6.15
N GLY A 54 -29.63 -20.85 4.82
CA GLY A 54 -30.82 -21.35 4.14
C GLY A 54 -32.10 -20.55 4.45
N THR A 55 -31.98 -19.26 4.77
CA THR A 55 -33.09 -18.38 5.19
C THR A 55 -33.42 -17.27 4.18
N CYS A 56 -32.85 -17.33 2.97
CA CYS A 56 -33.06 -16.29 1.97
C CYS A 56 -34.52 -16.21 1.49
N CYS A 57 -34.95 -14.99 1.17
CA CYS A 57 -36.19 -14.81 0.42
C CYS A 57 -36.07 -15.45 -0.98
N GLY A 58 -37.19 -15.94 -1.51
CA GLY A 58 -37.20 -16.68 -2.79
C GLY A 58 -36.72 -15.86 -3.99
N ASP A 59 -36.73 -14.53 -3.89
CA ASP A 59 -36.28 -13.59 -4.90
C ASP A 59 -34.88 -13.00 -4.62
N TYR A 60 -34.16 -13.49 -3.61
CA TYR A 60 -32.85 -12.97 -3.21
C TYR A 60 -31.88 -12.86 -4.39
N ARG A 61 -31.71 -13.93 -5.17
CA ARG A 61 -30.81 -13.93 -6.34
C ARG A 61 -31.27 -13.07 -7.51
N ASN A 62 -32.54 -12.66 -7.53
CA ASN A 62 -33.04 -11.74 -8.54
C ASN A 62 -32.60 -10.30 -8.22
N PHE A 63 -32.59 -9.92 -6.95
CA PHE A 63 -32.34 -8.53 -6.55
C PHE A 63 -30.96 -8.30 -5.93
N CYS A 64 -30.34 -9.29 -5.30
CA CYS A 64 -29.00 -9.20 -4.73
C CYS A 64 -28.02 -9.99 -5.61
N LEU A 65 -27.35 -9.25 -6.48
CA LEU A 65 -26.63 -9.76 -7.64
C LEU A 65 -25.22 -10.26 -7.28
N GLU A 66 -24.85 -11.39 -7.89
CA GLU A 66 -23.46 -11.82 -8.07
C GLU A 66 -23.06 -11.61 -9.53
N VAL A 67 -21.78 -11.32 -9.77
CA VAL A 67 -21.28 -11.04 -11.11
C VAL A 67 -19.95 -11.75 -11.37
N SER A 68 -19.67 -12.03 -12.65
CA SER A 68 -18.36 -12.52 -13.10
C SER A 68 -17.97 -11.89 -14.45
N PRO A 69 -16.70 -11.44 -14.61
CA PRO A 69 -15.70 -11.31 -13.55
C PRO A 69 -16.14 -10.30 -12.48
N HIS A 70 -15.75 -10.52 -11.23
CA HIS A 70 -16.10 -9.63 -10.12
C HIS A 70 -15.19 -8.40 -10.02
N SER A 71 -14.17 -8.32 -10.89
CA SER A 71 -13.24 -7.21 -11.00
C SER A 71 -12.92 -6.84 -12.45
N GLY A 72 -12.41 -5.62 -12.66
CA GLY A 72 -11.94 -5.15 -13.96
C GLY A 72 -11.12 -3.87 -13.85
N THR A 73 -10.40 -3.51 -14.92
CA THR A 73 -9.61 -2.27 -14.95
C THR A 73 -10.51 -1.04 -14.84
N LEU A 74 -10.04 -0.02 -14.11
CA LEU A 74 -10.68 1.30 -14.06
C LEU A 74 -10.81 1.96 -15.44
N LEU A 75 -10.07 1.50 -16.46
CA LEU A 75 -10.18 2.02 -17.83
C LEU A 75 -11.47 1.57 -18.56
N GLY A 76 -12.26 0.66 -17.96
CA GLY A 76 -13.52 0.17 -18.50
C GLY A 76 -13.38 -0.92 -19.57
N GLY A 77 -14.52 -1.34 -20.12
CA GLY A 77 -14.61 -2.30 -21.23
C GLY A 77 -14.69 -3.77 -20.82
N THR A 78 -14.68 -4.08 -19.53
CA THR A 78 -14.91 -5.44 -19.03
C THR A 78 -16.37 -5.83 -19.25
N ASP A 79 -16.60 -6.97 -19.90
CA ASP A 79 -17.94 -7.54 -20.04
C ASP A 79 -18.28 -8.38 -18.79
N ILE A 80 -19.25 -7.90 -18.03
CA ILE A 80 -19.65 -8.43 -16.73
C ILE A 80 -20.95 -9.21 -16.91
N THR A 81 -20.91 -10.51 -16.62
CA THR A 81 -22.08 -11.39 -16.62
C THR A 81 -22.75 -11.37 -15.26
N ILE A 82 -24.06 -11.17 -15.22
CA ILE A 82 -24.89 -11.26 -14.02
C ILE A 82 -25.22 -12.74 -13.78
N LEU A 83 -24.73 -13.29 -12.67
CA LEU A 83 -24.85 -14.70 -12.35
C LEU A 83 -26.19 -15.02 -11.73
N LYS A 84 -26.65 -16.27 -11.93
CA LYS A 84 -27.79 -16.87 -11.23
C LYS A 84 -29.10 -16.05 -11.34
N SER A 85 -29.24 -15.26 -12.39
CA SER A 85 -30.42 -14.48 -12.75
C SER A 85 -30.74 -14.70 -14.23
N SER A 86 -32.02 -14.92 -14.56
CA SER A 86 -32.46 -15.03 -15.96
C SER A 86 -33.22 -13.78 -16.37
N PHE A 87 -32.91 -13.26 -17.57
CA PHE A 87 -33.51 -12.06 -18.13
C PHE A 87 -34.34 -12.40 -19.36
N GLU A 88 -35.39 -11.63 -19.61
CA GLU A 88 -36.14 -11.78 -20.87
C GLU A 88 -35.29 -11.21 -22.02
N PRO A 89 -35.29 -11.84 -23.22
CA PRO A 89 -34.51 -11.34 -24.35
C PRO A 89 -34.85 -9.90 -24.76
N SER A 90 -36.06 -9.42 -24.42
CA SER A 90 -36.51 -8.04 -24.67
C SER A 90 -36.19 -7.07 -23.52
N SER A 91 -35.56 -7.51 -22.43
CA SER A 91 -35.21 -6.65 -21.29
C SER A 91 -34.22 -5.56 -21.72
N ALA A 92 -34.57 -4.30 -21.46
CA ALA A 92 -33.72 -3.17 -21.74
C ALA A 92 -32.77 -2.93 -20.55
N ILE A 93 -31.64 -3.64 -20.54
CA ILE A 93 -30.68 -3.59 -19.43
C ILE A 93 -29.93 -2.26 -19.42
N ARG A 94 -29.96 -1.58 -18.27
CA ARG A 94 -29.09 -0.44 -17.93
C ARG A 94 -28.34 -0.77 -16.65
N CYS A 95 -27.05 -0.50 -16.65
CA CYS A 95 -26.18 -0.80 -15.52
C CYS A 95 -25.63 0.51 -14.97
N ARG A 96 -25.58 0.65 -13.65
CA ARG A 96 -25.13 1.87 -12.98
C ARG A 96 -24.00 1.51 -12.01
N PHE A 97 -22.89 2.20 -12.17
CA PHE A 97 -21.66 2.01 -11.41
C PHE A 97 -21.43 3.27 -10.56
N ASN A 98 -21.00 3.06 -9.31
CA ASN A 98 -20.77 4.14 -8.35
C ASN A 98 -21.94 5.14 -8.26
N THR A 99 -23.18 4.65 -8.35
CA THR A 99 -24.45 5.39 -8.24
C THR A 99 -24.77 6.43 -9.34
N ASP A 100 -23.82 6.82 -10.19
CA ASP A 100 -24.03 7.89 -11.17
C ASP A 100 -23.54 7.57 -12.60
N VAL A 101 -22.73 6.53 -12.80
CA VAL A 101 -22.17 6.19 -14.12
C VAL A 101 -22.98 5.08 -14.79
N GLU A 102 -23.73 5.42 -15.83
CA GLU A 102 -24.60 4.47 -16.52
C GLU A 102 -24.00 3.90 -17.82
N THR A 103 -24.17 2.59 -18.03
CA THR A 103 -23.82 1.90 -19.27
C THR A 103 -25.00 1.09 -19.81
N THR A 104 -24.92 0.74 -21.11
CA THR A 104 -25.91 -0.13 -21.75
C THR A 104 -25.50 -1.57 -21.56
N GLY A 105 -26.42 -2.40 -21.07
CA GLY A 105 -26.25 -3.84 -21.00
C GLY A 105 -26.97 -4.57 -22.14
N TYR A 106 -26.84 -5.89 -22.18
CA TYR A 106 -27.52 -6.75 -23.14
C TYR A 106 -27.86 -8.11 -22.54
N VAL A 107 -28.75 -8.86 -23.19
CA VAL A 107 -29.10 -10.24 -22.80
C VAL A 107 -28.53 -11.19 -23.85
N ASP A 108 -27.80 -12.21 -23.42
CA ASP A 108 -27.22 -13.20 -24.32
C ASP A 108 -28.24 -14.28 -24.75
N SER A 109 -27.80 -15.23 -25.58
CA SER A 109 -28.65 -16.34 -26.03
C SER A 109 -29.05 -17.31 -24.93
N GLU A 110 -28.31 -17.34 -23.82
CA GLU A 110 -28.54 -18.17 -22.65
C GLU A 110 -29.43 -17.48 -21.60
N ARG A 111 -29.91 -16.27 -21.89
CA ARG A 111 -30.70 -15.40 -21.01
C ARG A 111 -29.93 -14.82 -19.82
N ASN A 112 -28.60 -14.77 -19.89
CA ASN A 112 -27.79 -14.04 -18.94
C ASN A 112 -27.80 -12.55 -19.27
N GLY A 113 -27.85 -11.71 -18.23
CA GLY A 113 -27.71 -10.27 -18.38
C GLY A 113 -26.23 -9.87 -18.34
N HIS A 114 -25.84 -8.96 -19.22
CA HIS A 114 -24.48 -8.46 -19.35
C HIS A 114 -24.42 -6.95 -19.16
N CYS A 115 -23.33 -6.49 -18.55
CA CYS A 115 -23.02 -5.08 -18.35
C CYS A 115 -21.57 -4.80 -18.75
N ILE A 116 -21.33 -3.74 -19.51
CA ILE A 116 -19.96 -3.31 -19.81
C ILE A 116 -19.50 -2.30 -18.76
N SER A 117 -18.33 -2.53 -18.14
CA SER A 117 -17.76 -1.58 -17.19
C SER A 117 -17.41 -0.25 -17.86
N PRO A 118 -17.71 0.90 -17.24
CA PRO A 118 -17.37 2.21 -17.79
C PRO A 118 -15.92 2.59 -17.51
N LEU A 119 -15.46 3.67 -18.13
CA LEU A 119 -14.29 4.39 -17.63
C LEU A 119 -14.59 4.94 -16.24
N LEU A 120 -13.71 4.60 -15.30
CA LEU A 120 -13.71 5.05 -13.91
C LEU A 120 -12.39 5.77 -13.62
N TYR A 121 -12.42 6.68 -12.66
CA TYR A 121 -11.24 7.42 -12.19
C TYR A 121 -10.91 7.05 -10.74
N GLU A 122 -11.30 5.86 -10.29
CA GLU A 122 -11.19 5.40 -8.91
C GLU A 122 -10.96 3.88 -8.86
N THR A 123 -10.38 3.40 -7.76
CA THR A 123 -10.22 1.97 -7.47
C THR A 123 -10.99 1.58 -6.21
N GLY A 124 -11.20 0.28 -6.06
CA GLY A 124 -11.90 -0.32 -4.92
C GLY A 124 -13.29 -0.84 -5.26
N TRP A 125 -13.96 -1.39 -4.26
CA TRP A 125 -15.31 -1.93 -4.41
C TRP A 125 -16.33 -0.80 -4.53
N ILE A 126 -17.07 -0.80 -5.63
CA ILE A 126 -18.11 0.18 -5.91
C ILE A 126 -19.49 -0.48 -5.97
N PRO A 127 -20.56 0.27 -5.64
CA PRO A 127 -21.94 -0.15 -5.90
C PRO A 127 -22.15 -0.45 -7.39
N PHE A 128 -22.87 -1.53 -7.67
CA PHE A 128 -23.28 -1.95 -9.01
C PHE A 128 -24.78 -2.22 -9.01
N GLU A 129 -25.54 -1.48 -9.81
CA GLU A 129 -26.99 -1.57 -9.85
C GLU A 129 -27.46 -1.87 -11.27
N VAL A 130 -28.55 -2.63 -11.40
CA VAL A 130 -29.11 -3.03 -12.70
C VAL A 130 -30.59 -2.67 -12.78
N SER A 131 -30.94 -1.99 -13.87
CA SER A 131 -32.29 -1.73 -14.32
C SER A 131 -32.63 -2.64 -15.50
N THR A 132 -33.88 -3.09 -15.55
CA THR A 132 -34.42 -3.91 -16.67
C THR A 132 -35.50 -3.17 -17.49
N ASP A 133 -35.77 -1.92 -17.12
CA ASP A 133 -36.81 -1.04 -17.67
C ASP A 133 -36.21 0.23 -18.29
N ASN A 134 -35.02 0.10 -18.90
CA ASN A 134 -34.30 1.18 -19.57
C ASN A 134 -33.95 2.38 -18.64
N GLY A 135 -33.51 2.09 -17.42
CA GLY A 135 -32.97 3.07 -16.49
C GLY A 135 -34.02 3.79 -15.64
N VAL A 136 -35.28 3.34 -15.66
CA VAL A 136 -36.35 3.94 -14.84
C VAL A 136 -36.20 3.52 -13.38
N ASN A 137 -35.98 2.23 -13.11
CA ASN A 137 -35.81 1.69 -11.76
C ASN A 137 -34.54 0.83 -11.65
N TYR A 138 -33.69 1.15 -10.66
CA TYR A 138 -32.48 0.41 -10.31
C TYR A 138 -32.71 -0.38 -9.03
N ASN A 139 -33.43 -1.49 -9.15
CA ASN A 139 -33.91 -2.27 -8.01
C ASN A 139 -33.10 -3.53 -7.72
N ARG A 140 -32.10 -3.84 -8.55
CA ARG A 140 -31.16 -4.96 -8.38
C ARG A 140 -29.78 -4.41 -8.03
N HIS A 141 -29.20 -4.92 -6.96
CA HIS A 141 -28.03 -4.38 -6.27
C HIS A 141 -26.93 -5.43 -6.16
N GLY A 142 -25.70 -5.04 -6.42
CA GLY A 142 -24.50 -5.84 -6.25
C GLY A 142 -23.29 -4.93 -6.03
N THR A 143 -22.11 -5.52 -6.10
CA THR A 143 -20.85 -4.79 -6.00
C THR A 143 -19.86 -5.28 -7.06
N TRP A 144 -18.94 -4.42 -7.44
CA TRP A 144 -17.90 -4.75 -8.42
C TRP A 144 -16.59 -4.05 -8.06
N LEU A 145 -15.46 -4.71 -8.31
CA LEU A 145 -14.13 -4.20 -7.94
C LEU A 145 -13.46 -3.48 -9.12
N SER A 146 -13.31 -2.16 -9.00
CA SER A 146 -12.51 -1.35 -9.92
C SER A 146 -11.02 -1.47 -9.57
N VAL A 147 -10.20 -1.90 -10.53
CA VAL A 147 -8.79 -2.27 -10.31
C VAL A 147 -7.85 -1.29 -11.00
N HIS A 148 -6.77 -0.96 -10.30
CA HIS A 148 -5.64 -0.21 -10.85
C HIS A 148 -5.06 -0.91 -12.10
N HIS A 149 -4.93 -0.20 -13.22
CA HIS A 149 -4.54 -0.79 -14.50
C HIS A 149 -3.21 -1.56 -14.47
N SER A 150 -2.25 -1.12 -13.65
CA SER A 150 -0.95 -1.82 -13.51
C SER A 150 -1.04 -3.06 -12.62
N LYS A 151 -1.93 -3.08 -11.62
CA LYS A 151 -2.10 -4.18 -10.66
C LYS A 151 -2.94 -5.33 -11.20
N MET A 152 -3.71 -5.08 -12.27
CA MET A 152 -4.53 -6.11 -12.90
C MET A 152 -3.68 -7.30 -13.36
N ASP A 153 -4.16 -8.52 -13.09
CA ASP A 153 -3.54 -9.76 -13.53
C ASP A 153 -3.25 -9.73 -15.06
N PRO A 154 -2.03 -10.10 -15.49
CA PRO A 154 -1.63 -10.09 -16.90
C PRO A 154 -2.60 -10.75 -17.87
N ARG A 155 -3.39 -11.74 -17.44
CA ARG A 155 -4.38 -12.44 -18.27
C ARG A 155 -5.51 -11.54 -18.77
N PHE A 156 -5.77 -10.43 -18.08
CA PHE A 156 -6.88 -9.52 -18.39
C PHE A 156 -6.44 -8.21 -19.07
N LYS A 157 -5.14 -8.05 -19.41
CA LYS A 157 -4.62 -6.83 -20.05
C LYS A 157 -3.82 -7.13 -21.31
N ILE A 158 -3.66 -6.10 -22.14
CA ILE A 158 -2.78 -6.15 -23.32
C ILE A 158 -1.33 -6.07 -22.82
N LEU A 159 -0.49 -7.01 -23.26
CA LEU A 159 0.92 -7.06 -22.93
C LEU A 159 1.76 -6.46 -24.07
N LEU A 160 2.50 -5.41 -23.76
CA LEU A 160 3.45 -4.77 -24.68
C LEU A 160 4.75 -5.57 -24.69
N LEU A 161 5.11 -6.16 -25.83
CA LEU A 161 6.31 -7.00 -25.94
C LEU A 161 7.57 -6.13 -25.99
N ASN A 162 8.59 -6.49 -25.22
CA ASN A 162 9.84 -5.73 -25.04
C ASN A 162 9.58 -4.30 -24.55
N ALA A 163 9.11 -4.16 -23.31
CA ALA A 163 8.74 -2.88 -22.71
C ALA A 163 9.83 -1.79 -22.89
N THR A 164 11.11 -2.12 -22.71
CA THR A 164 12.23 -1.19 -22.93
C THR A 164 12.22 -0.58 -24.33
N LYS A 165 11.91 -1.37 -25.37
CA LYS A 165 11.80 -0.83 -26.73
C LYS A 165 10.67 0.18 -26.88
N TRP A 166 9.53 -0.03 -26.23
CA TRP A 166 8.42 0.93 -26.21
C TRP A 166 8.81 2.23 -25.50
N GLN A 167 9.54 2.12 -24.39
CA GLN A 167 9.99 3.23 -23.56
C GLN A 167 11.03 4.13 -24.26
N TYR A 168 11.89 3.57 -25.09
CA TYR A 168 12.98 4.30 -25.75
C TYR A 168 12.76 4.48 -27.26
N TYR A 169 11.58 4.14 -27.80
CA TYR A 169 11.38 4.21 -29.24
C TYR A 169 11.61 5.62 -29.79
N GLY A 170 12.46 5.75 -30.81
CA GLY A 170 12.79 7.05 -31.41
C GLY A 170 14.04 7.72 -30.82
N THR A 171 14.58 7.21 -29.71
CA THR A 171 15.91 7.60 -29.23
C THR A 171 17.01 6.91 -30.05
N PRO A 172 18.28 7.35 -29.95
CA PRO A 172 19.38 6.73 -30.68
C PRO A 172 19.42 5.20 -30.49
N ASN A 173 19.57 4.47 -31.61
CA ASN A 173 19.63 3.01 -31.68
C ASN A 173 18.34 2.25 -31.34
N THR A 174 17.20 2.93 -31.12
CA THR A 174 15.93 2.27 -30.78
C THR A 174 14.86 2.54 -31.84
N GLY A 175 14.56 1.54 -32.67
CA GLY A 175 13.52 1.62 -33.70
C GLY A 175 13.02 0.27 -34.22
N GLY A 176 12.29 0.26 -35.33
CA GLY A 176 11.75 -0.95 -35.98
C GLY A 176 10.33 -1.29 -35.53
N SER A 177 9.93 -2.57 -35.56
CA SER A 177 8.54 -2.93 -35.21
C SER A 177 8.32 -3.01 -33.69
N LEU A 178 7.18 -2.52 -33.24
CA LEU A 178 6.60 -2.78 -31.93
C LEU A 178 5.53 -3.87 -32.05
N ALA A 179 5.34 -4.64 -30.98
CA ALA A 179 4.37 -5.73 -30.96
C ALA A 179 3.72 -5.89 -29.58
N MET A 180 2.48 -6.35 -29.57
CA MET A 180 1.72 -6.61 -28.36
C MET A 180 0.81 -7.83 -28.53
N VAL A 181 0.38 -8.40 -27.40
CA VAL A 181 -0.47 -9.59 -27.35
C VAL A 181 -1.58 -9.43 -26.32
N TRP A 182 -2.70 -10.11 -26.54
CA TRP A 182 -3.84 -10.15 -25.62
C TRP A 182 -4.59 -11.47 -25.75
N ASN A 183 -5.45 -11.76 -24.76
CA ASN A 183 -6.34 -12.91 -24.82
C ASN A 183 -7.60 -12.57 -25.61
N THR A 184 -7.85 -13.28 -26.71
CA THR A 184 -8.97 -13.02 -27.62
C THR A 184 -10.34 -13.27 -26.98
N SER A 185 -10.43 -14.09 -25.93
CA SER A 185 -11.71 -14.42 -25.28
C SER A 185 -12.38 -13.25 -24.56
N PHE A 186 -11.63 -12.18 -24.25
CA PHE A 186 -12.18 -10.99 -23.57
C PHE A 186 -12.62 -9.89 -24.55
N VAL A 187 -12.41 -10.09 -25.86
CA VAL A 187 -12.95 -9.23 -26.91
C VAL A 187 -13.64 -10.10 -27.94
N SER A 188 -14.95 -10.32 -27.75
CA SER A 188 -15.75 -11.26 -28.53
C SER A 188 -16.09 -10.73 -29.93
N ALA A 189 -15.10 -10.73 -30.82
CA ALA A 189 -15.24 -10.31 -32.21
C ALA A 189 -14.24 -11.02 -33.13
N ASP A 190 -14.64 -11.28 -34.39
CA ASP A 190 -13.75 -11.86 -35.41
C ASP A 190 -12.65 -10.88 -35.86
N ALA A 191 -12.97 -9.59 -35.86
CA ALA A 191 -12.06 -8.51 -36.20
C ALA A 191 -12.16 -7.36 -35.18
N VAL A 192 -11.03 -6.74 -34.88
CA VAL A 192 -10.87 -5.71 -33.85
C VAL A 192 -10.28 -4.43 -34.41
N ASN A 193 -10.53 -3.32 -33.73
CA ASN A 193 -9.79 -2.07 -33.86
C ASN A 193 -8.73 -2.02 -32.76
N VAL A 194 -7.54 -1.55 -33.14
CA VAL A 194 -6.43 -1.27 -32.23
C VAL A 194 -6.30 0.25 -32.14
N GLU A 195 -6.59 0.81 -30.99
CA GLU A 195 -6.80 2.24 -30.79
C GLU A 195 -5.79 2.83 -29.80
N LEU A 196 -5.35 4.06 -30.06
CA LEU A 196 -4.53 4.83 -29.14
C LEU A 196 -5.38 5.84 -28.37
N TRP A 197 -5.23 5.84 -27.06
CA TRP A 197 -5.89 6.76 -26.13
C TRP A 197 -4.86 7.54 -25.34
N GLY A 198 -5.02 8.85 -25.27
CA GLY A 198 -4.16 9.76 -24.50
C GLY A 198 -4.81 10.20 -23.20
N TYR A 199 -4.00 10.46 -22.18
CA TYR A 199 -4.42 11.02 -20.90
C TYR A 199 -3.74 12.37 -20.66
N ARG A 200 -4.49 13.32 -20.08
CA ARG A 200 -3.96 14.58 -19.55
C ARG A 200 -4.85 15.11 -18.42
N GLU A 201 -4.38 16.15 -17.77
CA GLU A 201 -5.13 16.86 -16.74
C GLU A 201 -5.19 18.35 -17.10
N LYS A 202 -6.40 18.91 -17.06
CA LYS A 202 -6.70 20.29 -17.48
C LYS A 202 -7.13 21.14 -16.30
N GLY A 203 -6.99 22.46 -16.46
CA GLY A 203 -7.35 23.44 -15.44
C GLY A 203 -6.18 23.83 -14.54
N GLU A 204 -6.47 24.61 -13.51
CA GLU A 204 -5.43 25.12 -12.62
C GLU A 204 -5.10 24.10 -11.52
N PRO A 205 -3.82 23.75 -11.30
CA PRO A 205 -3.41 22.82 -10.25
C PRO A 205 -3.97 23.18 -8.86
N TYR A 206 -4.40 22.17 -8.12
CA TYR A 206 -5.04 22.25 -6.80
C TYR A 206 -6.29 23.16 -6.74
N SER A 207 -6.92 23.44 -7.87
CA SER A 207 -8.19 24.17 -7.95
C SER A 207 -9.38 23.24 -8.24
N SER A 208 -10.59 23.78 -8.14
CA SER A 208 -11.80 23.05 -8.50
C SER A 208 -11.89 22.70 -9.99
N SER A 209 -11.22 23.46 -10.87
CA SER A 209 -11.20 23.24 -12.32
C SER A 209 -10.15 22.23 -12.76
N TRP A 210 -9.34 21.69 -11.85
CA TRP A 210 -8.39 20.63 -12.16
C TRP A 210 -9.11 19.30 -12.39
N GLU A 211 -9.12 18.83 -13.63
CA GLU A 211 -9.93 17.68 -14.04
C GLU A 211 -9.14 16.72 -14.95
N PRO A 212 -9.33 15.40 -14.79
CA PRO A 212 -8.70 14.40 -15.63
C PRO A 212 -9.44 14.23 -16.96
N GLU A 213 -8.70 13.91 -18.03
CA GLU A 213 -9.25 13.72 -19.37
C GLU A 213 -8.56 12.59 -20.12
N TRP A 214 -9.34 11.56 -20.44
CA TRP A 214 -9.01 10.59 -21.47
C TRP A 214 -9.56 11.02 -22.83
N SER A 215 -8.78 10.85 -23.90
CA SER A 215 -9.17 11.17 -25.27
C SER A 215 -8.74 10.10 -26.26
N PHE A 216 -9.65 9.71 -27.14
CA PHE A 216 -9.32 8.90 -28.31
C PHE A 216 -8.47 9.75 -29.25
N LEU A 217 -7.33 9.22 -29.69
CA LEU A 217 -6.44 9.91 -30.62
C LEU A 217 -6.68 9.42 -32.04
N TYR A 218 -6.39 8.14 -32.30
CA TYR A 218 -6.58 7.51 -33.60
C TYR A 218 -6.43 5.98 -33.53
N THR A 219 -6.77 5.31 -34.63
CA THR A 219 -6.67 3.86 -34.77
C THR A 219 -5.36 3.44 -35.45
N LEU A 220 -4.60 2.56 -34.79
CA LEU A 220 -3.35 1.97 -35.29
C LEU A 220 -3.61 0.83 -36.28
N GLY A 221 -4.65 0.04 -36.04
CA GLY A 221 -5.05 -1.10 -36.88
C GLY A 221 -6.56 -1.19 -36.93
N LYS A 222 -7.15 -1.01 -38.12
CA LYS A 222 -8.60 -1.01 -38.31
C LYS A 222 -9.08 -2.34 -38.86
N ALA A 223 -10.11 -2.92 -38.23
CA ALA A 223 -10.71 -4.20 -38.60
C ALA A 223 -9.67 -5.32 -38.85
N VAL A 224 -8.67 -5.41 -37.98
CA VAL A 224 -7.64 -6.45 -38.06
C VAL A 224 -8.18 -7.76 -37.48
N PRO A 225 -7.78 -8.94 -37.99
CA PRO A 225 -8.23 -10.22 -37.43
C PRO A 225 -7.89 -10.35 -35.94
N ASN A 226 -8.83 -10.83 -35.13
CA ASN A 226 -8.62 -11.03 -33.69
C ASN A 226 -7.84 -12.32 -33.40
N ASN A 227 -6.55 -12.32 -33.71
CA ASN A 227 -5.65 -13.46 -33.48
C ASN A 227 -4.85 -13.37 -32.16
N GLY A 228 -5.12 -12.35 -31.33
CA GLY A 228 -4.44 -12.14 -30.05
C GLY A 228 -3.08 -11.44 -30.17
N SER A 229 -2.74 -10.89 -31.33
CA SER A 229 -1.48 -10.17 -31.54
C SER A 229 -1.61 -9.02 -32.53
N PHE A 230 -0.82 -7.97 -32.34
CA PHE A 230 -0.69 -6.89 -33.31
C PHE A 230 0.72 -6.32 -33.27
N GLY A 231 1.26 -6.02 -34.45
CA GLY A 231 2.56 -5.37 -34.59
C GLY A 231 2.53 -4.32 -35.69
N PHE A 232 3.29 -3.25 -35.49
CA PHE A 232 3.36 -2.12 -36.42
C PHE A 232 4.72 -1.45 -36.32
N VAL A 233 5.07 -0.64 -37.33
CA VAL A 233 6.26 0.22 -37.31
C VAL A 233 5.79 1.65 -37.04
N PRO A 234 6.12 2.23 -35.87
CA PRO A 234 5.67 3.57 -35.51
C PRO A 234 6.15 4.70 -36.44
N SER A 235 5.22 5.53 -36.90
CA SER A 235 5.48 6.84 -37.51
C SER A 235 5.16 7.98 -36.52
N PRO A 236 5.89 9.11 -36.56
CA PRO A 236 5.60 10.24 -35.70
C PRO A 236 4.19 10.76 -35.98
N ALA A 237 3.44 11.08 -34.93
CA ALA A 237 2.13 11.69 -35.09
C ALA A 237 2.27 13.18 -35.49
N LYS A 238 1.23 13.71 -36.13
CA LYS A 238 1.13 15.15 -36.40
C LYS A 238 0.41 15.84 -35.25
N LYS A 239 0.69 17.13 -35.05
CA LYS A 239 -0.09 17.96 -34.13
C LYS A 239 -1.57 18.00 -34.54
N PRO A 240 -2.51 17.99 -33.57
CA PRO A 240 -2.28 18.07 -32.11
C PRO A 240 -2.04 16.71 -31.43
N PHE A 241 -1.99 15.59 -32.16
CA PHE A 241 -1.87 14.28 -31.54
C PHE A 241 -0.51 14.06 -30.89
N SER A 242 0.59 14.46 -31.53
CA SER A 242 1.95 14.32 -30.97
C SER A 242 2.19 15.05 -29.64
N ASP A 243 1.27 15.91 -29.19
CA ASP A 243 1.34 16.58 -27.90
C ASP A 243 0.92 15.67 -26.73
N TRP A 244 0.40 14.46 -27.01
CA TRP A 244 0.00 13.48 -26.00
C TRP A 244 1.15 12.52 -25.69
N GLU A 245 1.66 12.61 -24.46
CA GLU A 245 2.92 11.96 -24.05
C GLU A 245 2.69 10.70 -23.20
N VAL A 246 1.50 10.56 -22.62
CA VAL A 246 1.08 9.46 -21.75
C VAL A 246 -0.25 8.91 -22.25
N GLY A 247 -0.37 7.60 -22.28
CA GLY A 247 -1.60 6.96 -22.73
C GLY A 247 -1.61 5.45 -22.63
N ALA A 248 -2.63 4.84 -23.23
CA ALA A 248 -2.82 3.40 -23.27
C ALA A 248 -3.34 2.97 -24.64
N ILE A 249 -3.11 1.70 -24.97
CA ILE A 249 -3.67 1.08 -26.16
C ILE A 249 -4.93 0.32 -25.76
N ARG A 250 -5.96 0.41 -26.61
CA ARG A 250 -7.20 -0.33 -26.48
C ARG A 250 -7.43 -1.25 -27.66
N VAL A 251 -7.93 -2.45 -27.40
CA VAL A 251 -8.44 -3.38 -28.42
C VAL A 251 -9.95 -3.51 -28.24
N SER A 252 -10.70 -3.17 -29.28
CA SER A 252 -12.17 -3.12 -29.28
C SER A 252 -12.74 -3.87 -30.51
N PRO A 253 -13.99 -4.35 -30.50
CA PRO A 253 -14.64 -4.93 -31.67
C PRO A 253 -14.71 -3.96 -32.84
N SER A 254 -14.37 -4.41 -34.05
CA SER A 254 -14.41 -3.57 -35.26
C SER A 254 -15.82 -3.16 -35.69
N THR A 255 -16.85 -3.84 -35.16
CA THR A 255 -18.26 -3.52 -35.35
C THR A 255 -18.70 -2.27 -34.58
N GLN A 256 -17.92 -1.84 -33.59
CA GLN A 256 -18.20 -0.64 -32.80
C GLN A 256 -17.53 0.60 -33.43
N PRO A 257 -18.10 1.80 -33.23
CA PRO A 257 -17.44 3.04 -33.66
C PRO A 257 -16.08 3.23 -32.99
N GLU A 258 -15.09 3.68 -33.78
CA GLU A 258 -13.76 4.03 -33.27
C GLU A 258 -13.87 5.09 -32.17
N GLY A 259 -13.17 4.87 -31.06
CA GLY A 259 -13.19 5.81 -29.95
C GLY A 259 -14.47 5.80 -29.08
N ALA A 260 -15.41 4.87 -29.30
CA ALA A 260 -16.60 4.77 -28.46
C ALA A 260 -16.25 4.33 -27.03
N TRP A 261 -16.77 5.01 -26.01
CA TRP A 261 -16.67 4.58 -24.61
C TRP A 261 -17.68 3.49 -24.27
N ASN A 262 -17.43 2.79 -23.16
CA ASN A 262 -18.37 1.82 -22.56
C ASN A 262 -18.77 0.68 -23.51
N ILE A 263 -17.82 0.22 -24.32
CA ILE A 263 -17.92 -0.97 -25.18
C ILE A 263 -16.98 -2.06 -24.67
N ASN A 264 -17.28 -3.33 -24.97
CA ASN A 264 -16.37 -4.43 -24.64
C ASN A 264 -14.98 -4.16 -25.23
N ALA A 265 -13.95 -4.17 -24.39
CA ALA A 265 -12.58 -3.83 -24.79
C ALA A 265 -11.55 -4.35 -23.78
N MET A 266 -10.33 -4.53 -24.26
CA MET A 266 -9.15 -4.74 -23.42
C MET A 266 -8.21 -3.54 -23.52
N TRP A 267 -7.43 -3.31 -22.46
CA TRP A 267 -6.50 -2.20 -22.36
C TRP A 267 -5.09 -2.68 -22.02
N SER A 268 -4.08 -1.96 -22.53
CA SER A 268 -2.72 -2.04 -21.98
C SER A 268 -2.63 -1.30 -20.65
N GLY A 269 -1.53 -1.51 -19.93
CA GLY A 269 -1.13 -0.53 -18.91
C GLY A 269 -0.84 0.83 -19.54
N VAL A 270 -0.95 1.88 -18.72
CA VAL A 270 -0.49 3.22 -19.10
C VAL A 270 1.02 3.21 -19.29
N HIS A 271 1.50 3.92 -20.30
CA HIS A 271 2.91 4.03 -20.62
C HIS A 271 3.24 5.35 -21.34
N ALA A 272 4.52 5.68 -21.39
CA ALA A 272 5.05 6.78 -22.19
C ALA A 272 4.87 6.50 -23.69
N LEU A 273 4.37 7.47 -24.43
CA LEU A 273 4.08 7.38 -25.86
C LEU A 273 5.27 7.81 -26.74
N ALA A 274 6.50 7.44 -26.37
CA ALA A 274 7.74 7.83 -27.07
C ALA A 274 7.68 7.58 -28.59
N TRP A 275 7.12 6.43 -28.99
CA TRP A 275 6.97 5.99 -30.37
C TRP A 275 6.05 6.87 -31.24
N HIS A 276 5.17 7.62 -30.58
CA HIS A 276 4.14 8.47 -31.16
C HIS A 276 4.55 9.95 -31.26
N LEU A 277 5.56 10.37 -30.48
CA LEU A 277 6.03 11.75 -30.44
C LEU A 277 6.49 12.28 -31.81
N GLU A 278 6.54 13.61 -31.91
CA GLU A 278 6.87 14.36 -33.13
C GLU A 278 8.28 14.09 -33.68
N GLU A 279 8.52 14.53 -34.93
CA GLU A 279 9.80 14.28 -35.63
C GLU A 279 10.98 14.96 -34.92
N GLU A 280 10.76 16.08 -34.23
CA GLU A 280 11.76 16.79 -33.43
C GLU A 280 12.34 15.90 -32.33
N PHE A 281 11.53 15.08 -31.66
CA PHE A 281 11.99 14.09 -30.69
C PHE A 281 12.90 13.03 -31.35
N ARG A 282 12.60 12.61 -32.58
CA ARG A 282 13.41 11.62 -33.30
C ARG A 282 14.74 12.18 -33.80
N LYS A 283 14.78 13.48 -34.12
CA LYS A 283 16.00 14.17 -34.58
C LYS A 283 17.00 14.34 -33.44
N ASP A 284 16.52 14.77 -32.27
CA ASP A 284 17.34 14.97 -31.08
C ASP A 284 16.50 14.77 -29.81
N SER A 285 16.37 13.52 -29.39
CA SER A 285 15.56 13.14 -28.24
C SER A 285 16.07 13.77 -26.95
N ALA A 286 17.39 13.99 -26.84
CA ALA A 286 18.02 14.54 -25.64
C ALA A 286 17.74 16.04 -25.50
N ALA A 287 17.88 16.82 -26.56
CA ALA A 287 17.54 18.23 -26.54
C ALA A 287 16.03 18.45 -26.33
N TRP A 288 15.18 17.64 -26.98
CA TRP A 288 13.73 17.69 -26.79
C TRP A 288 13.34 17.39 -25.34
N ALA A 289 13.92 16.33 -24.75
CA ALA A 289 13.65 15.93 -23.37
C ALA A 289 14.14 16.96 -22.34
N LEU A 290 15.30 17.59 -22.58
CA LEU A 290 15.79 18.67 -21.74
C LEU A 290 14.83 19.87 -21.71
N ASP A 291 14.33 20.31 -22.87
CA ASP A 291 13.34 21.40 -22.93
C ASP A 291 12.06 21.07 -22.13
N LYS A 292 11.59 19.81 -22.20
CA LYS A 292 10.46 19.34 -21.38
C LYS A 292 10.80 19.31 -19.88
N CYS A 293 11.98 18.82 -19.51
CA CYS A 293 12.46 18.78 -18.13
C CYS A 293 12.51 20.19 -17.51
N LEU A 294 13.03 21.18 -18.24
CA LEU A 294 13.11 22.57 -17.77
C LEU A 294 11.72 23.19 -17.57
N ARG A 295 10.77 22.95 -18.49
CA ARG A 295 9.38 23.42 -18.32
C ARG A 295 8.68 22.78 -17.12
N TRP A 296 8.91 21.48 -16.92
CA TRP A 296 8.41 20.77 -15.74
C TRP A 296 9.01 21.36 -14.46
N HIS A 297 10.32 21.60 -14.42
CA HIS A 297 11.00 22.24 -13.28
C HIS A 297 10.38 23.59 -12.91
N GLU A 298 10.15 24.46 -13.90
CA GLU A 298 9.50 25.77 -13.70
C GLU A 298 8.05 25.67 -13.21
N THR A 299 7.37 24.57 -13.53
CA THR A 299 6.02 24.30 -13.05
C THR A 299 6.03 23.84 -11.60
N GLU A 300 6.91 22.90 -11.26
CA GLU A 300 7.08 22.38 -9.90
C GLU A 300 7.45 23.48 -8.89
N LEU A 301 8.26 24.46 -9.28
CA LEU A 301 8.58 25.63 -8.44
C LEU A 301 7.34 26.45 -8.01
N LYS A 302 6.23 26.34 -8.73
CA LYS A 302 4.97 27.04 -8.44
C LYS A 302 3.97 26.18 -7.68
N LEU A 303 4.18 24.87 -7.61
CA LEU A 303 3.28 23.94 -6.96
C LEU A 303 3.56 23.87 -5.45
N PRO A 304 2.55 23.52 -4.63
CA PRO A 304 2.76 23.26 -3.21
C PRO A 304 3.80 22.17 -2.96
N ASN A 305 4.60 22.39 -1.92
CA ASN A 305 5.49 21.38 -1.36
C ASN A 305 4.66 20.33 -0.61
N PHE A 306 4.85 19.05 -0.96
CA PHE A 306 4.18 17.90 -0.36
C PHE A 306 5.09 17.04 0.52
N LEU A 307 6.40 17.31 0.52
CA LEU A 307 7.43 16.46 1.13
C LEU A 307 7.30 16.35 2.66
N SER A 308 6.61 17.27 3.32
CA SER A 308 6.43 17.23 4.78
C SER A 308 5.34 16.26 5.26
N GLU A 309 4.57 15.66 4.34
CA GLU A 309 3.44 14.78 4.68
C GLU A 309 3.63 13.32 4.23
N ILE A 310 4.76 13.00 3.59
CA ILE A 310 5.04 11.65 3.10
C ILE A 310 5.67 10.81 4.22
N ALA A 311 5.48 9.49 4.14
CA ALA A 311 6.10 8.56 5.07
C ALA A 311 7.62 8.52 4.88
N ASP A 312 8.36 8.41 5.98
CA ASP A 312 9.81 8.18 5.92
C ASP A 312 10.10 6.75 5.48
N CYS A 313 11.08 6.59 4.61
CA CYS A 313 11.53 5.27 4.19
C CYS A 313 12.18 4.49 5.36
N PRO A 314 11.92 3.17 5.46
CA PRO A 314 12.68 2.29 6.32
C PRO A 314 14.18 2.35 5.99
N CYS A 315 15.04 2.28 7.00
CA CYS A 315 16.48 2.46 6.80
C CYS A 315 17.15 1.27 6.09
N THR A 316 16.56 0.07 6.18
CA THR A 316 17.10 -1.15 5.57
C THR A 316 16.04 -1.92 4.79
N LEU A 317 16.48 -2.75 3.83
CA LEU A 317 15.59 -3.65 3.10
C LEU A 317 14.88 -4.65 4.02
N ALA A 318 15.54 -5.09 5.10
CA ALA A 318 14.94 -5.99 6.09
C ALA A 318 13.75 -5.30 6.78
N GLN A 319 13.95 -4.08 7.29
CA GLN A 319 12.88 -3.27 7.88
C GLN A 319 11.75 -3.00 6.87
N ALA A 320 12.09 -2.71 5.61
CA ALA A 320 11.11 -2.42 4.56
C ALA A 320 10.19 -3.61 4.23
N ARG A 321 10.73 -4.83 4.27
CA ARG A 321 9.95 -6.06 4.04
C ARG A 321 9.20 -6.52 5.29
N ALA A 322 9.64 -6.08 6.46
CA ALA A 322 9.05 -6.42 7.75
C ALA A 322 7.90 -5.46 8.15
N ASP A 323 7.96 -4.19 7.75
CA ASP A 323 6.92 -3.18 8.03
C ASP A 323 5.75 -3.26 7.03
N THR A 324 5.05 -4.38 7.09
CA THR A 324 3.95 -4.71 6.16
C THR A 324 2.66 -3.94 6.43
N GLY A 325 2.58 -3.17 7.52
CA GLY A 325 1.44 -2.30 7.83
C GLY A 325 1.49 -0.95 7.10
N ARG A 326 2.69 -0.43 6.84
CA ARG A 326 2.90 0.87 6.17
C ARG A 326 3.44 0.77 4.76
N PHE A 327 4.15 -0.31 4.43
CA PHE A 327 4.80 -0.50 3.14
C PHE A 327 4.39 -1.80 2.46
N HIS A 328 4.34 -1.76 1.13
CA HIS A 328 4.11 -2.93 0.31
C HIS A 328 5.09 -2.95 -0.87
N THR A 329 5.49 -4.13 -1.30
CA THR A 329 6.36 -4.33 -2.48
C THR A 329 5.83 -3.62 -3.72
N ASP A 330 6.72 -2.91 -4.41
CA ASP A 330 6.46 -2.28 -5.69
C ASP A 330 6.43 -3.33 -6.81
N TYR A 331 5.40 -3.28 -7.67
CA TYR A 331 5.23 -4.28 -8.74
C TYR A 331 6.24 -4.11 -9.90
N GLY A 332 6.94 -2.97 -10.00
CA GLY A 332 7.98 -2.70 -10.99
C GLY A 332 9.40 -3.05 -10.51
N CYS A 333 9.60 -3.29 -9.21
CA CYS A 333 10.89 -3.62 -8.61
C CYS A 333 10.72 -4.59 -7.43
N ASP A 334 10.45 -5.84 -7.78
CA ASP A 334 10.25 -6.95 -6.85
C ASP A 334 11.33 -8.03 -7.06
N ILE A 335 12.06 -8.35 -5.98
CA ILE A 335 13.18 -9.30 -5.97
C ILE A 335 12.67 -10.74 -6.09
N GLU A 336 11.47 -11.01 -5.55
CA GLU A 336 10.85 -12.33 -5.55
C GLU A 336 10.32 -12.71 -6.93
N LYS A 337 10.11 -11.70 -7.80
CA LYS A 337 9.68 -11.87 -9.19
C LYS A 337 10.80 -11.67 -10.21
N GLY A 338 12.04 -11.43 -9.75
CA GLY A 338 13.19 -11.18 -10.64
C GLY A 338 13.03 -9.91 -11.49
N SER A 339 12.36 -8.88 -10.96
CA SER A 339 12.05 -7.66 -11.69
C SER A 339 13.31 -6.83 -11.96
N VAL A 340 13.36 -6.20 -13.14
CA VAL A 340 14.40 -5.22 -13.48
C VAL A 340 13.88 -3.83 -13.09
N CYS A 341 14.42 -3.29 -12.00
CA CYS A 341 14.06 -2.01 -11.39
C CYS A 341 14.38 -0.82 -12.34
N THR A 342 13.58 -0.69 -13.39
CA THR A 342 13.89 0.12 -14.59
C THR A 342 14.08 1.60 -14.27
N TYR A 343 13.26 2.13 -13.36
CA TYR A 343 13.33 3.52 -12.90
C TYR A 343 14.25 3.71 -11.70
N HIS A 344 14.81 2.61 -11.16
CA HIS A 344 15.68 2.62 -9.98
C HIS A 344 16.93 1.75 -10.20
N PRO A 345 17.78 2.06 -11.20
CA PRO A 345 18.96 1.25 -11.49
C PRO A 345 19.90 1.15 -10.27
N GLY A 346 20.43 -0.05 -10.06
CA GLY A 346 21.24 -0.37 -8.86
C GLY A 346 20.41 -0.89 -7.67
N SER A 347 19.10 -0.69 -7.68
CA SER A 347 18.19 -1.29 -6.71
C SER A 347 17.83 -2.72 -7.09
N VAL A 348 17.59 -3.56 -6.08
CA VAL A 348 17.08 -4.94 -6.24
C VAL A 348 15.65 -5.11 -5.76
N HIS A 349 15.17 -4.17 -4.94
CA HIS A 349 13.82 -4.18 -4.40
C HIS A 349 13.37 -2.77 -4.07
N CYS A 350 12.09 -2.48 -4.31
CA CYS A 350 11.45 -1.27 -3.80
C CYS A 350 10.15 -1.62 -3.09
N VAL A 351 9.81 -0.80 -2.10
CA VAL A 351 8.49 -0.78 -1.47
C VAL A 351 7.85 0.59 -1.67
N ARG A 352 6.53 0.65 -1.62
CA ARG A 352 5.75 1.88 -1.62
C ARG A 352 5.00 2.01 -0.30
N ALA A 353 4.91 3.23 0.20
CA ALA A 353 3.96 3.54 1.26
C ALA A 353 2.55 3.18 0.78
N ILE A 354 1.77 2.54 1.65
CA ILE A 354 0.41 2.11 1.32
C ILE A 354 -0.56 3.29 1.27
N GLN A 355 -0.36 4.23 2.20
CA GLN A 355 -1.23 5.36 2.42
C GLN A 355 -0.68 6.61 1.72
N ALA A 356 -1.52 7.23 0.90
CA ALA A 356 -1.23 8.54 0.33
C ALA A 356 -1.28 9.64 1.39
N SER A 357 -0.48 10.69 1.20
CA SER A 357 -0.47 11.84 2.10
C SER A 357 -1.85 12.52 2.15
N PRO A 358 -2.31 12.97 3.33
CA PRO A 358 -3.70 13.41 3.51
C PRO A 358 -4.06 14.62 2.65
N LYS A 359 -3.21 15.65 2.60
CA LYS A 359 -3.55 16.92 1.92
C LYS A 359 -3.28 16.87 0.43
N TYR A 360 -2.13 16.31 0.04
CA TYR A 360 -1.66 16.37 -1.35
C TYR A 360 -1.82 15.07 -2.12
N ALA A 361 -2.17 13.96 -1.46
CA ALA A 361 -2.18 12.61 -2.02
C ALA A 361 -0.86 12.20 -2.66
N ALA A 362 0.24 12.62 -2.03
CA ALA A 362 1.58 12.22 -2.42
C ALA A 362 1.89 10.81 -1.93
N GLY A 363 2.83 10.14 -2.60
CA GLY A 363 3.35 8.84 -2.21
C GLY A 363 4.83 8.87 -1.86
N GLN A 364 5.31 7.74 -1.36
CA GLN A 364 6.73 7.49 -1.13
C GLN A 364 7.09 6.12 -1.70
N GLN A 365 8.12 6.07 -2.53
CA GLN A 365 8.78 4.84 -2.97
C GLN A 365 10.17 4.75 -2.36
N CYS A 366 10.48 3.61 -1.76
CA CYS A 366 11.73 3.34 -1.04
C CYS A 366 12.44 2.18 -1.71
N CYS A 367 13.67 2.40 -2.17
CA CYS A 367 14.41 1.45 -2.97
C CYS A 367 15.75 1.10 -2.32
N TYR A 368 16.12 -0.17 -2.42
CA TYR A 368 17.27 -0.74 -1.74
C TYR A 368 18.16 -1.52 -2.69
N ASP A 369 19.47 -1.43 -2.49
CA ASP A 369 20.46 -2.19 -3.24
C ASP A 369 20.60 -3.63 -2.72
N SER A 370 21.47 -4.41 -3.37
CA SER A 370 21.74 -5.80 -3.00
C SER A 370 22.37 -6.00 -1.61
N THR A 371 22.92 -4.94 -1.01
CA THR A 371 23.44 -4.97 0.37
C THR A 371 22.36 -4.71 1.40
N GLY A 372 21.17 -4.27 0.96
CA GLY A 372 20.05 -3.89 1.82
C GLY A 372 20.09 -2.44 2.27
N ALA A 373 21.03 -1.63 1.76
CA ALA A 373 21.11 -0.21 2.02
C ALA A 373 20.12 0.56 1.16
N GLN A 374 19.53 1.61 1.72
CA GLN A 374 18.66 2.50 0.98
C GLN A 374 19.46 3.26 -0.09
N VAL A 375 18.95 3.29 -1.32
CA VAL A 375 19.52 4.08 -2.41
C VAL A 375 18.92 5.48 -2.36
N LEU A 376 19.77 6.52 -2.33
CA LEU A 376 19.34 7.93 -2.29
C LEU A 376 19.57 8.63 -3.63
N THR A 377 18.64 9.52 -4.02
CA THR A 377 18.69 10.30 -5.26
C THR A 377 19.88 11.26 -5.30
N ALA A 378 20.39 11.62 -4.13
CA ALA A 378 21.56 12.45 -3.98
C ALA A 378 22.89 11.71 -4.29
N ASP A 379 22.87 10.38 -4.37
CA ASP A 379 24.05 9.55 -4.66
C ASP A 379 23.93 8.73 -5.95
N SER A 380 22.70 8.40 -6.36
CA SER A 380 22.43 7.54 -7.49
C SER A 380 21.14 7.95 -8.20
N ILE A 381 21.13 7.82 -9.52
CA ILE A 381 19.92 8.04 -10.32
C ILE A 381 18.80 7.05 -9.99
N GLY A 382 19.12 5.92 -9.35
CA GLY A 382 18.15 4.92 -8.93
C GLY A 382 17.64 5.06 -7.50
N GLY A 383 17.81 6.23 -6.90
CA GLY A 383 17.39 6.51 -5.53
C GLY A 383 15.90 6.35 -5.27
N SER A 384 15.56 6.25 -3.99
CA SER A 384 14.20 6.28 -3.46
C SER A 384 13.54 7.63 -3.78
N THR A 385 12.30 7.65 -4.26
CA THR A 385 11.65 8.89 -4.69
C THR A 385 10.32 9.11 -3.98
N PRO A 386 10.04 10.34 -3.53
CA PRO A 386 8.69 10.74 -3.19
C PRO A 386 7.91 10.96 -4.49
N ASP A 387 6.59 10.79 -4.47
CA ASP A 387 5.74 10.92 -5.66
C ASP A 387 4.69 12.01 -5.41
N ARG A 388 4.50 12.96 -6.33
CA ARG A 388 3.48 14.01 -6.18
C ARG A 388 2.07 13.41 -6.24
N GLY A 389 1.86 12.44 -7.14
CA GLY A 389 0.66 11.63 -7.19
C GLY A 389 0.97 10.24 -6.68
N HIS A 390 0.29 9.80 -5.63
CA HIS A 390 0.40 8.43 -5.16
C HIS A 390 -0.01 7.46 -6.28
N ASP A 391 0.81 6.44 -6.57
CA ASP A 391 0.53 5.49 -7.67
C ASP A 391 -0.85 4.84 -7.53
N TRP A 392 -1.29 4.52 -6.32
CA TRP A 392 -2.61 3.91 -6.10
C TRP A 392 -3.76 4.92 -6.05
N GLY A 393 -3.47 6.21 -6.19
CA GLY A 393 -4.41 7.31 -6.02
C GLY A 393 -4.84 7.51 -4.56
N SER A 394 -5.81 8.39 -4.35
CA SER A 394 -6.40 8.65 -3.04
C SER A 394 -7.78 9.29 -3.15
N PRO A 395 -8.77 8.94 -2.31
CA PRO A 395 -10.02 9.71 -2.26
C PRO A 395 -9.78 11.20 -1.94
N PRO A 396 -10.54 12.14 -2.54
CA PRO A 396 -11.46 11.95 -3.66
C PRO A 396 -10.68 11.75 -4.99
N PHE A 397 -10.81 10.57 -5.60
CA PHE A 397 -9.92 10.12 -6.69
C PHE A 397 -10.02 10.96 -7.97
N LYS A 398 -11.23 11.43 -8.34
CA LYS A 398 -11.51 12.23 -9.56
C LYS A 398 -10.84 13.62 -9.58
N LYS A 399 -10.03 13.96 -8.57
CA LYS A 399 -9.35 15.26 -8.44
C LYS A 399 -7.85 15.06 -8.53
N PRO A 400 -7.18 15.54 -9.58
CA PRO A 400 -5.74 15.40 -9.64
C PRO A 400 -4.99 16.08 -8.48
N PRO A 401 -3.79 15.60 -8.11
CA PRO A 401 -3.06 14.46 -8.67
C PRO A 401 -3.48 13.13 -8.01
N ARG A 402 -4.75 12.96 -7.62
CA ARG A 402 -5.24 11.81 -6.88
C ARG A 402 -5.76 10.65 -7.75
N VAL A 403 -5.67 10.77 -9.08
CA VAL A 403 -6.21 9.78 -10.00
C VAL A 403 -5.29 8.55 -10.04
N PRO A 404 -5.78 7.34 -9.72
CA PRO A 404 -4.95 6.14 -9.62
C PRO A 404 -4.15 5.86 -10.90
N GLY A 405 -2.84 5.70 -10.74
CA GLY A 405 -1.85 5.39 -11.79
C GLY A 405 -1.51 6.57 -12.67
N VAL A 406 -2.51 7.19 -13.29
CA VAL A 406 -2.30 8.19 -14.33
C VAL A 406 -1.76 9.54 -13.84
N SER A 407 -2.14 9.99 -12.63
CA SER A 407 -1.53 11.21 -12.06
C SER A 407 -0.06 10.97 -11.70
N HIS A 408 0.28 9.81 -11.11
CA HIS A 408 1.66 9.41 -10.88
C HIS A 408 2.47 9.37 -12.19
N TRP A 409 1.90 8.79 -13.25
CA TRP A 409 2.53 8.78 -14.57
C TRP A 409 2.83 10.19 -15.11
N LEU A 410 1.92 11.14 -14.91
CA LEU A 410 2.04 12.50 -15.43
C LEU A 410 3.04 13.38 -14.67
N TYR A 411 3.11 13.24 -13.34
CA TYR A 411 3.94 14.13 -12.51
C TYR A 411 5.28 13.55 -12.09
N ASP A 412 5.41 12.23 -12.06
CA ASP A 412 6.57 11.55 -11.47
C ASP A 412 7.27 10.64 -12.49
N VAL A 413 6.51 9.83 -13.25
CA VAL A 413 7.14 8.90 -14.20
C VAL A 413 7.62 9.62 -15.46
N ILE A 414 6.75 10.33 -16.19
CA ILE A 414 7.13 10.99 -17.45
C ILE A 414 8.13 12.14 -17.26
N SER A 415 8.11 12.80 -16.10
CA SER A 415 9.12 13.79 -15.72
C SER A 415 10.49 13.14 -15.52
N PHE A 416 10.55 11.93 -14.95
CA PHE A 416 11.78 11.13 -14.91
C PHE A 416 12.26 10.74 -16.32
N TYR A 417 11.35 10.47 -17.26
CA TYR A 417 11.74 10.27 -18.66
C TYR A 417 12.43 11.51 -19.24
N TYR A 418 11.86 12.70 -19.05
CA TYR A 418 12.43 13.95 -19.56
C TYR A 418 13.81 14.24 -18.97
N CYS A 419 13.94 14.13 -17.65
CA CYS A 419 15.13 14.57 -16.96
C CYS A 419 16.24 13.50 -16.90
N CYS A 420 15.90 12.21 -16.91
CA CYS A 420 16.85 11.13 -16.62
C CYS A 420 17.01 10.06 -17.70
N LEU A 421 15.91 9.62 -18.34
CA LEU A 421 16.00 8.50 -19.29
C LEU A 421 16.30 8.95 -20.70
N TRP A 422 15.67 10.05 -21.15
CA TRP A 422 15.87 10.59 -22.49
C TRP A 422 16.86 11.75 -22.52
N SER A 423 17.24 12.30 -21.35
CA SER A 423 18.33 13.27 -21.21
C SER A 423 19.17 12.98 -19.95
N ASP A 424 20.35 13.59 -19.84
CA ASP A 424 21.29 13.41 -18.72
C ASP A 424 21.24 14.61 -17.75
N ASN A 425 20.04 14.98 -17.28
CA ASN A 425 19.81 16.18 -16.46
C ASN A 425 18.98 15.88 -15.19
N CYS A 426 19.24 14.71 -14.58
CA CYS A 426 18.50 14.21 -13.43
C CYS A 426 18.48 15.14 -12.21
N SER A 427 19.44 16.05 -12.09
CA SER A 427 19.54 16.99 -10.96
C SER A 427 18.28 17.86 -10.81
N TYR A 428 17.63 18.24 -11.91
CA TYR A 428 16.36 18.97 -11.86
C TYR A 428 15.24 18.11 -11.25
N TYR A 429 15.22 16.81 -11.58
CA TYR A 429 14.25 15.87 -11.03
C TYR A 429 14.46 15.69 -9.52
N PHE A 430 15.70 15.42 -9.10
CA PHE A 430 16.02 15.17 -7.69
C PHE A 430 15.86 16.38 -6.79
N THR A 431 15.91 17.60 -7.34
CA THR A 431 15.59 18.83 -6.59
C THR A 431 14.15 18.81 -6.07
N HIS A 432 13.22 18.26 -6.85
CA HIS A 432 11.78 18.20 -6.52
C HIS A 432 11.35 16.83 -6.01
N ARG A 433 12.20 15.81 -6.15
CA ARG A 433 11.97 14.43 -5.73
C ARG A 433 13.15 13.89 -4.88
N PRO A 434 13.52 14.58 -3.78
CA PRO A 434 14.63 14.13 -2.93
C PRO A 434 14.23 12.91 -2.11
N SER A 435 15.13 11.94 -1.93
CA SER A 435 14.89 10.80 -1.06
C SER A 435 14.70 11.21 0.41
N SER A 436 13.81 10.50 1.12
CA SER A 436 13.81 10.49 2.58
C SER A 436 15.04 9.72 3.08
N ASP A 437 15.86 10.30 3.97
CA ASP A 437 17.12 9.72 4.48
C ASP A 437 16.97 8.85 5.75
N CYS A 438 15.73 8.41 6.00
CA CYS A 438 15.30 7.50 7.07
C CYS A 438 15.57 7.96 8.51
N LYS A 439 16.10 9.17 8.72
CA LYS A 439 16.52 9.66 10.04
C LYS A 439 15.39 9.72 11.06
N THR A 440 14.16 9.94 10.59
CA THR A 440 12.95 10.04 11.41
C THR A 440 12.08 8.79 11.36
N TYR A 441 12.49 7.76 10.59
CA TYR A 441 11.79 6.48 10.56
C TYR A 441 11.83 5.78 11.92
N LYS A 442 10.68 5.28 12.35
CA LYS A 442 10.48 4.52 13.58
C LYS A 442 9.87 3.19 13.24
N THR A 443 10.46 2.09 13.70
CA THR A 443 9.98 0.74 13.40
C THR A 443 8.65 0.46 14.11
N PRO A 444 7.72 -0.29 13.51
CA PRO A 444 6.56 -0.80 14.23
C PRO A 444 6.99 -1.88 15.23
N LYS A 445 6.15 -2.10 16.24
CA LYS A 445 6.31 -3.20 17.20
C LYS A 445 5.41 -4.38 16.85
N PRO A 446 5.95 -5.60 16.74
CA PRO A 446 5.16 -6.79 16.50
C PRO A 446 4.68 -7.47 17.80
N GLY A 447 3.43 -7.90 17.84
CA GLY A 447 2.90 -8.88 18.81
C GLY A 447 2.30 -10.06 18.05
N ILE A 448 2.18 -11.25 18.67
CA ILE A 448 1.68 -12.44 17.97
C ILE A 448 0.82 -13.34 18.87
N VAL A 449 -0.19 -13.96 18.25
CA VAL A 449 -0.95 -15.09 18.77
C VAL A 449 -0.77 -16.29 17.82
N PHE A 450 -0.34 -17.45 18.32
CA PHE A 450 0.01 -18.61 17.48
C PHE A 450 -0.10 -19.92 18.26
N GLY A 451 -0.13 -21.08 17.57
CA GLY A 451 -0.21 -22.38 18.27
C GLY A 451 -1.54 -22.57 19.01
N ASP A 452 -1.49 -23.05 20.25
CA ASP A 452 -2.68 -23.39 21.05
C ASP A 452 -3.12 -22.35 22.11
N PRO A 453 -3.68 -21.23 21.66
CA PRO A 453 -2.86 -20.06 21.41
C PRO A 453 -1.84 -19.75 22.54
N HIS A 454 -0.58 -19.72 22.15
CA HIS A 454 0.47 -18.92 22.78
C HIS A 454 0.37 -17.46 22.34
N VAL A 455 0.77 -16.56 23.22
CA VAL A 455 0.77 -15.12 23.00
C VAL A 455 2.15 -14.56 23.34
N ILE A 456 2.67 -13.69 22.48
CA ILE A 456 3.81 -12.82 22.77
C ILE A 456 3.33 -11.37 22.59
N THR A 457 3.39 -10.59 23.66
CA THR A 457 2.94 -9.18 23.69
C THR A 457 3.88 -8.27 22.92
N PHE A 458 3.48 -7.01 22.71
CA PHE A 458 4.32 -6.02 22.03
C PHE A 458 5.65 -5.71 22.77
N ASP A 459 5.71 -5.99 24.07
CA ASP A 459 6.89 -5.77 24.91
C ASP A 459 7.62 -7.07 25.29
N GLY A 460 7.24 -8.19 24.67
CA GLY A 460 7.97 -9.47 24.71
C GLY A 460 7.56 -10.43 25.83
N SER A 461 6.55 -10.12 26.64
CA SER A 461 5.98 -11.07 27.60
C SER A 461 5.33 -12.23 26.87
N SER A 462 5.63 -13.46 27.32
CA SER A 462 5.10 -14.68 26.70
C SER A 462 4.27 -15.51 27.67
N TYR A 463 3.13 -16.02 27.20
CA TYR A 463 2.24 -16.89 27.96
C TYR A 463 1.33 -17.74 27.05
N THR A 464 0.64 -18.72 27.63
CA THR A 464 -0.35 -19.56 26.94
C THR A 464 -1.75 -19.23 27.44
N PHE A 465 -2.71 -19.05 26.53
CA PHE A 465 -4.11 -18.81 26.87
C PHE A 465 -5.06 -19.69 26.04
N ASN A 466 -5.40 -20.85 26.59
CA ASN A 466 -6.28 -21.83 25.98
C ASN A 466 -7.78 -21.61 26.30
N GLY A 467 -8.27 -20.37 26.21
CA GLY A 467 -9.70 -20.08 26.42
C GLY A 467 -10.54 -20.53 25.24
N ARG A 468 -11.73 -21.12 25.45
CA ARG A 468 -12.73 -21.38 24.39
C ARG A 468 -13.72 -20.21 24.34
N GLY A 469 -13.70 -19.42 23.27
CA GLY A 469 -14.55 -18.23 23.18
C GLY A 469 -14.10 -17.18 22.17
N GLU A 470 -14.46 -15.93 22.41
CA GLU A 470 -14.13 -14.75 21.59
C GLU A 470 -13.57 -13.63 22.47
N TYR A 471 -12.40 -13.09 22.11
CA TYR A 471 -11.60 -12.21 22.98
C TYR A 471 -11.04 -11.01 22.22
N TYR A 472 -10.80 -9.91 22.93
CA TYR A 472 -9.98 -8.82 22.40
C TYR A 472 -8.52 -9.24 22.35
N LEU A 473 -7.97 -9.41 21.14
CA LEU A 473 -6.52 -9.52 20.98
C LEU A 473 -5.88 -8.15 21.21
N LEU A 474 -6.49 -7.12 20.63
CA LEU A 474 -6.13 -5.72 20.76
C LEU A 474 -7.39 -4.84 20.70
N HIS A 475 -7.43 -3.83 21.56
CA HIS A 475 -8.34 -2.70 21.46
C HIS A 475 -7.58 -1.42 21.77
N SER A 476 -7.75 -0.40 20.93
CA SER A 476 -7.22 0.93 21.15
C SER A 476 -8.29 1.97 20.82
N THR A 477 -8.52 2.90 21.74
CA THR A 477 -9.34 4.08 21.47
C THR A 477 -8.61 5.07 20.56
N HIS A 478 -7.28 5.00 20.50
CA HIS A 478 -6.48 5.70 19.50
C HIS A 478 -6.78 5.08 18.12
N LYS A 479 -7.21 5.92 17.16
CA LYS A 479 -7.70 5.51 15.83
C LYS A 479 -8.90 4.53 15.84
N GLN A 480 -9.46 4.20 17.00
CA GLN A 480 -10.53 3.22 17.16
C GLN A 480 -10.18 1.84 16.56
N LEU A 481 -8.92 1.40 16.70
CA LEU A 481 -8.48 0.10 16.20
C LEU A 481 -8.94 -1.03 17.13
N THR A 482 -9.62 -2.03 16.57
CA THR A 482 -10.07 -3.23 17.30
C THR A 482 -9.71 -4.49 16.53
N ILE A 483 -9.12 -5.47 17.22
CA ILE A 483 -8.78 -6.80 16.70
C ILE A 483 -9.25 -7.84 17.71
N GLN A 484 -10.11 -8.75 17.26
CA GLN A 484 -10.72 -9.81 18.06
C GLN A 484 -10.32 -11.18 17.53
N GLY A 485 -10.17 -12.15 18.43
CA GLY A 485 -9.82 -13.53 18.11
C GLY A 485 -10.89 -14.49 18.63
N ARG A 486 -11.32 -15.42 17.77
CA ARG A 486 -12.21 -16.53 18.11
C ARG A 486 -11.40 -17.81 18.19
N THR A 487 -11.50 -18.53 19.28
CA THR A 487 -10.85 -19.82 19.48
C THR A 487 -11.84 -20.97 19.49
N LYS A 488 -11.42 -22.14 19.00
CA LYS A 488 -12.19 -23.39 19.08
C LYS A 488 -11.33 -24.54 19.59
N PRO A 489 -11.91 -25.56 20.24
CA PRO A 489 -11.16 -26.75 20.65
C PRO A 489 -10.45 -27.41 19.47
N VAL A 490 -9.20 -27.83 19.67
CA VAL A 490 -8.44 -28.58 18.68
C VAL A 490 -8.96 -30.02 18.62
N ALA A 491 -9.17 -30.54 17.42
CA ALA A 491 -9.57 -31.94 17.23
C ALA A 491 -8.34 -32.81 16.98
N PHE A 492 -8.28 -33.96 17.65
CA PHE A 492 -7.33 -35.03 17.35
C PHE A 492 -7.68 -35.72 16.03
N GLU A 493 -6.74 -36.49 15.46
CA GLU A 493 -6.98 -37.27 14.22
C GLU A 493 -8.15 -38.28 14.35
N ASN A 494 -8.40 -38.76 15.57
CA ASN A 494 -9.51 -39.67 15.87
C ASN A 494 -10.87 -38.95 16.06
N GLY A 495 -10.90 -37.61 15.92
CA GLY A 495 -12.09 -36.78 16.05
C GLY A 495 -12.48 -36.40 17.49
N THR A 496 -11.79 -36.89 18.53
CA THR A 496 -12.00 -36.40 19.90
C THR A 496 -11.34 -35.04 20.09
N LEU A 497 -11.78 -34.27 21.10
CA LEU A 497 -11.30 -32.91 21.33
C LEU A 497 -10.15 -32.90 22.34
N ALA A 498 -9.08 -32.19 22.01
CA ALA A 498 -7.98 -31.89 22.90
C ALA A 498 -8.43 -30.93 24.01
N LYS A 499 -7.71 -30.95 25.13
CA LYS A 499 -7.82 -29.91 26.18
C LYS A 499 -7.01 -28.65 25.82
N ALA A 500 -7.09 -28.27 24.55
CA ALA A 500 -6.47 -27.10 23.96
C ALA A 500 -7.41 -26.50 22.92
N THR A 501 -7.16 -25.24 22.60
CA THR A 501 -7.89 -24.47 21.61
C THR A 501 -6.92 -23.92 20.57
N GLY A 502 -7.43 -23.45 19.43
CA GLY A 502 -6.64 -22.72 18.45
C GLY A 502 -7.45 -21.60 17.85
N LEU A 503 -6.76 -20.59 17.29
CA LEU A 503 -7.43 -19.51 16.55
C LEU A 503 -8.18 -20.09 15.35
N SER A 504 -9.48 -19.79 15.32
CA SER A 504 -10.41 -20.21 14.27
C SER A 504 -10.87 -19.05 13.39
N ALA A 505 -10.91 -17.84 13.94
CA ALA A 505 -11.18 -16.60 13.22
C ALA A 505 -10.52 -15.41 13.92
N VAL A 506 -10.18 -14.38 13.15
CA VAL A 506 -9.77 -13.05 13.64
C VAL A 506 -10.58 -12.01 12.90
N ALA A 507 -11.22 -11.10 13.62
CA ALA A 507 -12.00 -10.00 13.05
C ALA A 507 -11.44 -8.64 13.50
N MET A 508 -11.42 -7.66 12.60
CA MET A 508 -10.75 -6.39 12.82
C MET A 508 -11.42 -5.22 12.11
N GLN A 509 -11.27 -4.03 12.70
CA GLN A 509 -11.77 -2.77 12.17
C GLN A 509 -10.97 -1.60 12.74
N GLU A 510 -10.72 -0.57 11.93
CA GLU A 510 -10.23 0.75 12.35
C GLU A 510 -11.25 1.82 12.01
N ASP A 511 -11.59 2.68 12.98
CA ASP A 511 -12.61 3.74 12.82
C ASP A 511 -13.89 3.23 12.14
N ASN A 512 -14.23 3.73 10.95
CA ASN A 512 -15.43 3.34 10.21
C ASN A 512 -15.14 2.52 8.95
N SER A 513 -13.94 1.92 8.87
CA SER A 513 -13.54 1.02 7.80
C SER A 513 -14.46 -0.19 7.68
N ASP A 514 -14.38 -0.87 6.55
CA ASP A 514 -15.01 -2.18 6.40
C ASP A 514 -14.48 -3.17 7.45
N ILE A 515 -15.38 -3.96 8.04
CA ILE A 515 -15.01 -5.02 8.98
C ILE A 515 -14.42 -6.18 8.19
N ILE A 516 -13.21 -6.60 8.57
CA ILE A 516 -12.53 -7.74 7.97
C ILE A 516 -12.54 -8.88 8.96
N GLU A 517 -13.11 -10.01 8.59
CA GLU A 517 -13.00 -11.27 9.30
C GLU A 517 -12.21 -12.27 8.45
N ILE A 518 -11.25 -12.95 9.05
CA ILE A 518 -10.49 -14.01 8.40
C ILE A 518 -10.62 -15.25 9.26
N ARG A 519 -11.07 -16.35 8.66
CA ARG A 519 -11.37 -17.59 9.37
C ARG A 519 -10.82 -18.83 8.70
N THR A 520 -10.51 -19.83 9.52
CA THR A 520 -10.14 -21.17 9.06
C THR A 520 -11.34 -21.85 8.41
N THR A 521 -11.07 -22.67 7.39
CA THR A 521 -12.08 -23.50 6.70
C THR A 521 -11.81 -24.98 6.92
N ASP A 522 -12.73 -25.85 6.48
CA ASP A 522 -12.51 -27.30 6.47
C ASP A 522 -11.41 -27.71 5.48
N ARG A 523 -11.06 -26.84 4.52
CA ARG A 523 -9.93 -27.05 3.63
C ARG A 523 -8.63 -26.81 4.39
N GLN A 524 -7.73 -27.79 4.31
CA GLN A 524 -6.47 -27.77 5.02
C GLN A 524 -5.68 -26.47 4.77
N ASP A 525 -5.38 -25.77 5.87
CA ASP A 525 -4.55 -24.56 5.92
C ASP A 525 -5.10 -23.35 5.13
N HIS A 526 -6.33 -23.45 4.58
CA HIS A 526 -6.97 -22.40 3.79
C HIS A 526 -7.72 -21.39 4.68
N LEU A 527 -7.46 -20.09 4.44
CA LEU A 527 -8.13 -18.97 5.09
C LEU A 527 -9.21 -18.39 4.17
N GLU A 528 -10.41 -18.21 4.71
CA GLU A 528 -11.50 -17.48 4.07
C GLU A 528 -11.56 -16.06 4.62
N VAL A 529 -11.71 -15.07 3.74
CA VAL A 529 -11.76 -13.65 4.10
C VAL A 529 -13.16 -13.12 3.84
N LEU A 530 -13.72 -12.42 4.81
CA LEU A 530 -15.03 -11.79 4.75
C LEU A 530 -14.87 -10.29 4.95
N ARG A 531 -15.59 -9.52 4.14
CA ARG A 531 -15.78 -8.07 4.28
C ARG A 531 -17.23 -7.82 4.65
N ASN A 532 -17.47 -7.23 5.81
CA ASN A 532 -18.83 -6.95 6.31
C ASN A 532 -19.77 -8.16 6.19
N GLN A 533 -19.30 -9.36 6.57
CA GLN A 533 -20.01 -10.65 6.49
C GLN A 533 -20.15 -11.24 5.06
N GLN A 534 -19.62 -10.61 4.01
CA GLN A 534 -19.59 -11.15 2.64
C GLN A 534 -18.22 -11.78 2.34
N VAL A 535 -18.20 -13.02 1.85
CA VAL A 535 -16.95 -13.69 1.43
C VAL A 535 -16.32 -12.97 0.24
N LEU A 536 -15.01 -12.72 0.31
CA LEU A 536 -14.19 -12.16 -0.75
C LEU A 536 -13.42 -13.24 -1.51
N SER A 537 -13.29 -13.07 -2.82
CA SER A 537 -12.58 -14.00 -3.70
C SER A 537 -11.29 -13.38 -4.24
N PHE A 538 -10.15 -14.01 -3.94
CA PHE A 538 -8.82 -13.64 -4.45
C PHE A 538 -8.45 -14.36 -5.76
N SER A 539 -9.43 -14.95 -6.45
CA SER A 539 -9.20 -15.69 -7.70
C SER A 539 -8.83 -14.80 -8.90
N GLU A 540 -9.26 -13.53 -8.86
CA GLU A 540 -8.98 -12.54 -9.92
C GLU A 540 -7.92 -11.52 -9.52
N GLN A 541 -7.89 -11.11 -8.24
CA GLN A 541 -6.97 -10.11 -7.71
C GLN A 541 -6.35 -10.58 -6.39
N SER A 542 -5.06 -10.36 -6.21
CA SER A 542 -4.36 -10.59 -4.94
C SER A 542 -4.38 -9.39 -4.00
N TRP A 543 -4.67 -8.19 -4.52
CA TRP A 543 -4.77 -6.94 -3.78
C TRP A 543 -6.17 -6.37 -3.90
N MET A 544 -6.73 -5.82 -2.81
CA MET A 544 -8.02 -5.15 -2.82
C MET A 544 -7.99 -3.85 -2.01
N ASP A 545 -8.49 -2.77 -2.63
CA ASP A 545 -8.77 -1.50 -1.97
C ASP A 545 -10.21 -1.54 -1.42
N LEU A 546 -10.37 -1.45 -0.10
CA LEU A 546 -11.67 -1.42 0.56
C LEU A 546 -11.89 -0.06 1.25
N LYS A 547 -13.06 0.13 1.86
CA LYS A 547 -13.33 1.36 2.61
C LYS A 547 -12.44 1.40 3.86
N GLY A 548 -11.43 2.27 3.87
CA GLY A 548 -10.58 2.51 5.04
C GLY A 548 -9.69 1.33 5.45
N VAL A 549 -9.47 0.35 4.57
CA VAL A 549 -8.62 -0.81 4.82
C VAL A 549 -8.13 -1.41 3.50
N PHE A 550 -6.93 -1.97 3.49
CA PHE A 550 -6.34 -2.64 2.33
C PHE A 550 -6.11 -4.11 2.64
N LEU A 551 -6.30 -4.97 1.65
CA LEU A 551 -6.08 -6.41 1.76
C LEU A 551 -5.09 -6.90 0.72
N TYR A 552 -4.23 -7.82 1.14
CA TYR A 552 -3.35 -8.56 0.26
C TYR A 552 -3.34 -10.05 0.59
N SER A 553 -3.50 -10.89 -0.44
CA SER A 553 -3.34 -12.33 -0.37
C SER A 553 -2.89 -12.88 -1.72
N ALA A 554 -1.62 -13.28 -1.81
CA ALA A 554 -1.09 -13.97 -3.00
C ALA A 554 -1.42 -15.47 -3.01
N VAL A 555 -1.61 -16.06 -1.82
CA VAL A 555 -1.95 -17.47 -1.63
C VAL A 555 -2.96 -17.58 -0.48
N PRO A 556 -3.92 -18.52 -0.52
CA PRO A 556 -5.02 -18.57 0.44
C PRO A 556 -4.61 -18.89 1.88
N GLN A 557 -3.35 -19.28 2.12
CA GLN A 557 -2.80 -19.51 3.46
C GLN A 557 -2.29 -18.21 4.12
N ASN A 558 -2.07 -17.15 3.34
CA ASN A 558 -1.42 -15.92 3.79
C ASN A 558 -2.31 -14.72 3.45
N VAL A 559 -2.78 -14.03 4.49
CA VAL A 559 -3.54 -12.79 4.35
C VAL A 559 -2.85 -11.69 5.14
N THR A 560 -2.73 -10.51 4.56
CA THR A 560 -2.23 -9.31 5.22
C THR A 560 -3.30 -8.21 5.12
N VAL A 561 -3.64 -7.61 6.26
CA VAL A 561 -4.59 -6.51 6.40
C VAL A 561 -3.83 -5.26 6.83
N MET A 562 -4.07 -4.13 6.17
CA MET A 562 -3.32 -2.89 6.38
C MET A 562 -4.29 -1.73 6.58
N PHE A 563 -4.08 -0.94 7.63
CA PHE A 563 -4.94 0.17 8.01
C PHE A 563 -4.26 1.55 7.80
N PRO A 564 -5.04 2.62 7.59
CA PRO A 564 -4.52 3.98 7.42
C PRO A 564 -3.65 4.51 8.58
N SER A 565 -3.82 4.01 9.80
CA SER A 565 -2.89 4.30 10.92
C SER A 565 -1.48 3.75 10.73
N GLY A 566 -1.29 2.83 9.78
CA GLY A 566 -0.08 2.04 9.62
C GLY A 566 -0.08 0.73 10.41
N ALA A 567 -1.18 0.41 11.12
CA ALA A 567 -1.35 -0.90 11.72
C ALA A 567 -1.44 -2.00 10.66
N GLY A 568 -0.68 -3.08 10.84
CA GLY A 568 -0.68 -4.26 9.98
C GLY A 568 -1.09 -5.52 10.74
N VAL A 569 -1.85 -6.41 10.11
CA VAL A 569 -2.22 -7.71 10.67
C VAL A 569 -1.92 -8.81 9.66
N GLU A 570 -1.03 -9.73 10.01
CA GLU A 570 -0.65 -10.86 9.18
C GLU A 570 -1.21 -12.16 9.74
N LEU A 571 -2.00 -12.86 8.91
CA LEU A 571 -2.57 -14.15 9.25
C LEU A 571 -1.96 -15.23 8.39
N ARG A 572 -1.57 -16.33 9.03
CA ARG A 572 -0.94 -17.49 8.39
C ARG A 572 -1.63 -18.78 8.84
N GLY A 573 -2.28 -19.47 7.91
CA GLY A 573 -2.89 -20.78 8.12
C GLY A 573 -1.86 -21.89 7.89
N ARG A 574 -1.49 -22.64 8.94
CA ARG A 574 -0.53 -23.76 8.87
C ARG A 574 -0.83 -24.79 9.94
N GLY A 575 -0.69 -26.07 9.60
CA GLY A 575 -0.81 -27.13 10.61
C GLY A 575 -2.23 -27.36 11.13
N GLY A 576 -3.26 -26.86 10.45
CA GLY A 576 -4.65 -26.89 10.93
C GLY A 576 -5.01 -25.79 11.94
N VAL A 577 -4.06 -24.88 12.23
CA VAL A 577 -4.25 -23.71 13.08
C VAL A 577 -3.86 -22.42 12.34
N MET A 578 -4.24 -21.28 12.91
CA MET A 578 -3.92 -19.96 12.39
C MET A 578 -3.06 -19.20 13.38
N SER A 579 -2.04 -18.50 12.89
CA SER A 579 -1.34 -17.46 13.66
C SER A 579 -1.74 -16.07 13.17
N ALA A 580 -1.70 -15.10 14.08
CA ALA A 580 -2.01 -13.70 13.84
C ALA A 580 -0.90 -12.82 14.44
N SER A 581 -0.10 -12.21 13.58
CA SER A 581 0.90 -11.20 13.96
C SER A 581 0.31 -9.81 13.76
N VAL A 582 0.43 -8.94 14.75
CA VAL A 582 -0.03 -7.54 14.70
C VAL A 582 1.19 -6.64 14.76
N LEU A 583 1.31 -5.70 13.84
CA LEU A 583 2.36 -4.69 13.79
C LEU A 583 1.75 -3.32 14.07
N LEU A 584 2.21 -2.64 15.13
CA LEU A 584 1.71 -1.31 15.50
C LEU A 584 2.82 -0.25 15.40
N PRO A 585 2.56 0.87 14.72
CA PRO A 585 3.45 2.03 14.78
C PRO A 585 3.56 2.63 16.18
N GLU A 586 4.63 3.38 16.44
CA GLU A 586 4.93 4.00 17.75
C GLU A 586 3.80 4.91 18.28
N GLU A 587 2.93 5.45 17.41
CA GLU A 587 1.79 6.29 17.83
C GLU A 587 0.79 5.56 18.73
N PHE A 588 0.74 4.23 18.71
CA PHE A 588 -0.11 3.43 19.59
C PHE A 588 0.48 3.26 21.00
N ARG A 589 1.68 3.79 21.28
CA ARG A 589 2.37 3.62 22.58
C ARG A 589 1.48 4.13 23.72
N ASN A 590 1.33 3.33 24.78
CA ASN A 590 0.43 3.56 25.91
C ASN A 590 -1.09 3.61 25.59
N HIS A 591 -1.51 3.16 24.40
CA HIS A 591 -2.92 3.20 23.98
C HIS A 591 -3.50 1.81 23.68
N THR A 592 -2.78 0.72 23.97
CA THR A 592 -3.22 -0.64 23.66
C THR A 592 -3.74 -1.37 24.89
N HIS A 593 -4.78 -2.17 24.68
CA HIS A 593 -5.38 -3.03 25.70
C HIS A 593 -5.76 -4.37 25.06
N GLY A 594 -5.78 -5.46 25.83
CA GLY A 594 -6.13 -6.79 25.32
C GLY A 594 -5.08 -7.84 25.63
N LEU A 595 -5.18 -8.99 24.97
CA LEU A 595 -4.25 -10.10 25.16
C LEU A 595 -2.81 -9.78 24.71
N LEU A 596 -2.61 -8.83 23.80
CA LEU A 596 -1.29 -8.41 23.32
C LEU A 596 -0.59 -7.36 24.21
N GLY A 597 -1.18 -7.00 25.35
CA GLY A 597 -0.55 -6.15 26.36
C GLY A 597 -0.60 -4.64 26.08
N LEU A 598 0.01 -3.87 26.99
CA LEU A 598 0.14 -2.42 26.91
C LEU A 598 1.49 -2.08 26.28
N MET A 599 1.48 -1.59 25.05
CA MET A 599 2.70 -1.31 24.29
C MET A 599 3.41 -0.06 24.84
N ASN A 600 4.45 -0.23 25.65
CA ASN A 600 5.19 0.87 26.26
C ASN A 600 6.67 0.56 26.59
N ASP A 601 7.24 -0.48 25.99
CA ASP A 601 8.61 -0.96 26.23
C ASP A 601 8.81 -1.58 27.63
N SER A 602 7.74 -1.98 28.33
CA SER A 602 7.81 -2.61 29.65
C SER A 602 6.98 -3.90 29.69
N PRO A 603 7.61 -5.07 29.92
CA PRO A 603 6.85 -6.32 30.05
C PRO A 603 6.09 -6.44 31.39
N GLU A 604 6.32 -5.55 32.36
CA GLU A 604 5.79 -5.72 33.72
C GLU A 604 4.30 -5.38 33.86
N ASP A 605 3.77 -4.59 32.95
CA ASP A 605 2.40 -4.09 32.89
C ASP A 605 1.63 -4.60 31.67
N ASP A 606 2.12 -5.67 31.03
CA ASP A 606 1.43 -6.35 29.94
C ASP A 606 0.14 -7.06 30.41
N PHE A 607 0.12 -7.53 31.66
CA PHE A 607 -0.98 -8.33 32.20
C PHE A 607 -1.99 -7.48 32.98
N VAL A 608 -2.59 -6.50 32.30
CA VAL A 608 -3.62 -5.61 32.88
C VAL A 608 -5.02 -6.15 32.61
N PHE A 609 -5.83 -6.30 33.65
CA PHE A 609 -7.26 -6.64 33.53
C PHE A 609 -8.06 -5.44 33.01
N LYS A 610 -9.27 -5.66 32.46
CA LYS A 610 -10.17 -4.59 31.99
C LYS A 610 -10.50 -3.52 33.03
N ASN A 611 -10.41 -3.85 34.32
CA ASN A 611 -10.63 -2.91 35.42
C ASN A 611 -9.40 -2.02 35.73
N GLY A 612 -8.29 -2.18 35.00
CA GLY A 612 -7.04 -1.45 35.17
C GLY A 612 -6.07 -2.03 36.19
N THR A 613 -6.39 -3.15 36.84
CA THR A 613 -5.47 -3.80 37.79
C THR A 613 -4.44 -4.67 37.07
N ILE A 614 -3.20 -4.72 37.57
CA ILE A 614 -2.10 -5.51 37.00
C ILE A 614 -2.01 -6.86 37.71
N LEU A 615 -1.81 -7.95 36.96
CA LEU A 615 -1.46 -9.26 37.49
C LEU A 615 0.04 -9.28 37.91
N PRO A 616 0.35 -9.33 39.21
CA PRO A 616 1.72 -9.22 39.69
C PRO A 616 2.54 -10.45 39.30
N ALA A 617 3.85 -10.25 39.10
CA ALA A 617 4.79 -11.27 38.63
C ALA A 617 4.78 -12.54 39.49
N GLU A 618 4.57 -12.42 40.80
CA GLU A 618 4.53 -13.56 41.72
C GLU A 618 3.28 -14.42 41.58
N ARG A 619 2.25 -13.95 40.85
CA ARG A 619 0.98 -14.64 40.59
C ARG A 619 0.73 -14.89 39.11
N ARG A 620 1.78 -15.18 38.34
CA ARG A 620 1.67 -15.55 36.92
C ARG A 620 1.72 -17.07 36.72
N SER A 621 0.93 -17.82 37.50
CA SER A 621 0.73 -19.25 37.23
C SER A 621 -0.07 -19.45 35.93
N PRO A 622 0.00 -20.62 35.27
CA PRO A 622 -0.82 -20.91 34.10
C PRO A 622 -2.33 -20.70 34.34
N GLU A 623 -2.82 -21.02 35.54
CA GLU A 623 -4.20 -20.81 35.95
C GLU A 623 -4.55 -19.32 36.10
N ASP A 624 -3.67 -18.53 36.73
CA ASP A 624 -3.85 -17.07 36.86
C ASP A 624 -3.86 -16.40 35.49
N LEU A 625 -2.97 -16.81 34.58
CA LEU A 625 -2.89 -16.31 33.21
C LEU A 625 -4.12 -16.70 32.38
N PHE A 626 -4.70 -17.87 32.63
CA PHE A 626 -5.97 -18.27 32.03
C PHE A 626 -7.13 -17.38 32.49
N HIS A 627 -7.20 -17.07 33.79
CA HIS A 627 -8.19 -16.14 34.33
C HIS A 627 -8.00 -14.70 33.81
N PHE A 628 -6.75 -14.26 33.65
CA PHE A 628 -6.42 -13.00 32.98
C PHE A 628 -6.95 -12.98 31.55
N GLY A 629 -6.66 -13.99 30.74
CA GLY A 629 -7.13 -14.04 29.35
C GLY A 629 -8.66 -14.10 29.24
N ALA A 630 -9.32 -14.86 30.13
CA ALA A 630 -10.78 -14.94 30.21
C ALA A 630 -11.44 -13.57 30.48
N ASN A 631 -10.76 -12.67 31.22
CA ASN A 631 -11.25 -11.32 31.47
C ASN A 631 -11.41 -10.49 30.18
N TRP A 632 -10.66 -10.82 29.12
CA TRP A 632 -10.69 -10.14 27.84
C TRP A 632 -11.78 -10.63 26.87
N ALA A 633 -12.70 -11.49 27.32
CA ALA A 633 -13.86 -11.94 26.52
C ALA A 633 -14.68 -10.75 25.99
N ILE A 634 -15.11 -10.79 24.73
CA ILE A 634 -15.92 -9.72 24.13
C ILE A 634 -17.38 -9.77 24.61
N THR A 635 -18.24 -8.90 24.09
CA THR A 635 -19.70 -9.01 24.25
C THR A 635 -20.37 -9.23 22.90
N ASN A 636 -21.68 -9.49 22.89
CA ASN A 636 -22.43 -9.59 21.63
C ASN A 636 -22.50 -8.26 20.89
N GLU A 637 -22.60 -7.15 21.62
CA GLU A 637 -22.70 -5.80 21.09
C GLU A 637 -21.38 -5.33 20.46
N SER A 638 -20.25 -5.79 21.01
CA SER A 638 -18.93 -5.41 20.49
C SER A 638 -18.36 -6.39 19.47
N SER A 639 -19.05 -7.48 19.16
CA SER A 639 -18.55 -8.50 18.24
C SER A 639 -18.44 -8.00 16.81
N LEU A 640 -17.27 -8.20 16.22
CA LEU A 640 -16.99 -7.97 14.80
C LEU A 640 -17.21 -9.22 13.94
N PHE A 641 -17.54 -10.35 14.56
CA PHE A 641 -17.63 -11.62 13.84
C PHE A 641 -18.97 -11.85 13.15
N THR A 642 -18.90 -12.64 12.08
CA THR A 642 -20.02 -13.19 11.34
C THR A 642 -20.49 -14.50 12.00
N TYR A 643 -21.81 -14.67 12.07
CA TYR A 643 -22.48 -15.89 12.55
C TYR A 643 -23.44 -16.39 11.46
N ASP A 644 -22.89 -17.08 10.47
CA ASP A 644 -23.55 -17.46 9.21
C ASP A 644 -23.87 -18.95 9.10
N ASN A 645 -23.72 -19.71 10.18
CA ASN A 645 -24.15 -21.11 10.26
C ASN A 645 -24.62 -21.46 11.69
N GLN A 646 -25.35 -22.57 11.81
CA GLN A 646 -25.93 -23.00 13.09
C GLN A 646 -24.87 -23.27 14.16
N TYR A 647 -23.72 -23.83 13.79
CA TYR A 647 -22.63 -24.09 14.73
C TYR A 647 -22.12 -22.80 15.38
N LEU A 648 -21.90 -21.74 14.59
CA LEU A 648 -21.46 -20.43 15.08
C LEU A 648 -22.51 -19.76 15.97
N LEU A 649 -23.79 -19.90 15.60
CA LEU A 649 -24.90 -19.39 16.41
C LEU A 649 -24.95 -20.07 17.78
N ASP A 650 -24.95 -21.40 17.81
CA ASP A 650 -25.11 -22.18 19.04
C ASP A 650 -23.89 -22.09 19.96
N ASN A 651 -22.68 -22.04 19.40
CA ASN A 651 -21.44 -22.13 20.19
C ASN A 651 -20.81 -20.78 20.52
N TYR A 652 -21.23 -19.68 19.89
CA TYR A 652 -20.60 -18.37 20.08
C TYR A 652 -21.59 -17.21 20.20
N TYR A 653 -22.67 -17.19 19.43
CA TYR A 653 -23.63 -16.08 19.48
C TYR A 653 -24.59 -16.19 20.68
N PHE A 654 -25.19 -17.37 20.85
CA PHE A 654 -26.12 -17.66 21.94
C PHE A 654 -25.42 -18.19 23.22
N ALA A 655 -24.18 -18.66 23.08
CA ALA A 655 -23.34 -19.09 24.20
C ALA A 655 -22.62 -17.92 24.88
N GLU A 656 -22.07 -18.16 26.07
CA GLU A 656 -21.17 -17.21 26.72
C GLU A 656 -19.91 -16.98 25.87
N LYS A 657 -19.39 -15.75 25.87
CA LYS A 657 -18.18 -15.38 25.09
C LYS A 657 -16.89 -16.00 25.63
N HIS A 658 -16.93 -16.54 26.84
CA HIS A 658 -15.91 -17.39 27.40
C HIS A 658 -16.60 -18.60 28.05
N ASP A 659 -16.31 -19.80 27.56
CA ASP A 659 -16.82 -21.03 28.14
C ASP A 659 -16.06 -21.37 29.43
N SER A 660 -16.60 -20.95 30.57
CA SER A 660 -16.02 -21.20 31.89
C SER A 660 -15.97 -22.69 32.29
N SER A 661 -16.67 -23.57 31.57
CA SER A 661 -16.64 -25.01 31.80
C SER A 661 -15.46 -25.71 31.10
N PHE A 662 -14.84 -25.04 30.13
CA PHE A 662 -13.67 -25.57 29.43
C PHE A 662 -12.41 -25.38 30.28
N ILE A 663 -11.83 -26.50 30.75
CA ILE A 663 -10.59 -26.50 31.53
C ILE A 663 -9.44 -27.02 30.65
N PRO A 664 -8.45 -26.17 30.30
CA PRO A 664 -7.34 -26.57 29.45
C PRO A 664 -6.30 -27.43 30.19
N ALA A 665 -5.39 -28.03 29.43
CA ALA A 665 -4.24 -28.73 29.98
C ALA A 665 -3.16 -27.74 30.44
N TYR A 666 -3.24 -27.22 31.67
CA TYR A 666 -2.24 -26.27 32.21
C TYR A 666 -0.80 -26.81 32.18
N THR A 667 -0.63 -28.13 32.32
CA THR A 667 0.65 -28.82 32.20
C THR A 667 0.46 -30.12 31.41
N VAL A 668 1.46 -30.49 30.62
CA VAL A 668 1.45 -31.71 29.81
C VAL A 668 2.59 -32.61 30.28
N THR A 669 2.26 -33.80 30.77
CA THR A 669 3.25 -34.80 31.19
C THR A 669 3.44 -35.83 30.09
N VAL A 670 4.67 -36.07 29.66
CA VAL A 670 4.98 -37.07 28.62
C VAL A 670 5.41 -38.39 29.25
N PRO A 671 4.76 -39.51 28.89
CA PRO A 671 5.37 -40.82 29.06
C PRO A 671 6.55 -40.96 28.07
N PRO A 672 7.77 -41.33 28.50
CA PRO A 672 8.91 -41.58 27.60
C PRO A 672 8.64 -42.68 26.55
N GLU A 673 7.59 -43.48 26.76
CA GLU A 673 7.14 -44.55 25.86
C GLU A 673 6.18 -44.08 24.76
N ASP A 674 5.82 -42.78 24.72
CA ASP A 674 4.99 -42.24 23.66
C ASP A 674 5.72 -42.34 22.30
N PRO A 675 5.16 -43.03 21.29
CA PRO A 675 5.77 -43.18 19.97
C PRO A 675 6.10 -41.83 19.31
N LEU A 676 5.35 -40.78 19.64
CA LEU A 676 5.49 -39.44 19.08
C LEU A 676 6.65 -38.65 19.70
N PHE A 677 7.14 -39.05 20.89
CA PHE A 677 8.14 -38.31 21.66
C PHE A 677 9.47 -38.15 20.90
N ALA A 678 9.96 -39.23 20.27
CA ALA A 678 11.23 -39.20 19.54
C ALA A 678 11.17 -38.25 18.33
N ASP A 679 10.08 -38.29 17.56
CA ASP A 679 9.88 -37.42 16.41
C ASP A 679 9.65 -35.97 16.82
N MET A 680 8.93 -35.73 17.92
CA MET A 680 8.75 -34.41 18.50
C MET A 680 10.09 -33.79 18.90
N VAL A 681 10.94 -34.51 19.64
CA VAL A 681 12.26 -34.01 20.06
C VAL A 681 13.10 -33.63 18.84
N ARG A 682 13.08 -34.46 17.79
CA ARG A 682 13.78 -34.20 16.54
C ARG A 682 13.24 -32.97 15.79
N LEU A 683 11.93 -32.77 15.77
CA LEU A 683 11.28 -31.67 15.08
C LEU A 683 11.41 -30.33 15.82
N CYS A 684 11.10 -30.34 17.11
CA CYS A 684 11.00 -29.15 17.95
C CYS A 684 12.34 -28.70 18.53
N ASN A 685 13.29 -29.61 18.69
CA ASN A 685 14.57 -29.36 19.34
C ASN A 685 14.41 -28.69 20.72
N GLU A 686 14.76 -27.42 20.87
CA GLU A 686 14.66 -26.63 22.11
C GLU A 686 13.38 -25.76 22.17
N ASN A 687 12.53 -25.78 21.13
CA ASN A 687 11.33 -24.97 21.10
C ASN A 687 10.22 -25.59 21.97
N GLU A 688 10.01 -25.02 23.16
CA GLU A 688 9.03 -25.53 24.14
C GLU A 688 7.57 -25.39 23.66
N PHE A 689 7.23 -24.33 22.92
CA PHE A 689 5.90 -24.16 22.31
C PHE A 689 5.56 -25.31 21.34
N CYS A 690 6.51 -25.67 20.47
CA CYS A 690 6.37 -26.79 19.55
C CYS A 690 6.19 -28.11 20.29
N LYS A 691 6.97 -28.36 21.35
CA LYS A 691 6.83 -29.58 22.16
C LYS A 691 5.46 -29.62 22.80
N TYR A 692 5.05 -28.54 23.45
CA TYR A 692 3.75 -28.42 24.11
C TYR A 692 2.61 -28.70 23.13
N ASP A 693 2.53 -27.97 22.01
CA ASP A 693 1.47 -28.16 21.00
C ASP A 693 1.45 -29.55 20.39
N THR A 694 2.64 -30.12 20.12
CA THR A 694 2.76 -31.48 19.60
C THR A 694 2.09 -32.48 20.54
N LEU A 695 2.30 -32.33 21.84
CA LEU A 695 1.78 -33.24 22.86
C LEU A 695 0.31 -32.99 23.17
N THR A 696 -0.09 -31.73 23.32
CA THR A 696 -1.47 -31.36 23.64
C THR A 696 -2.42 -31.72 22.51
N ALA A 697 -2.00 -31.52 21.26
CA ALA A 697 -2.78 -31.84 20.06
C ALA A 697 -2.48 -33.23 19.47
N GLN A 698 -1.51 -33.97 20.03
CA GLN A 698 -0.98 -35.22 19.46
C GLN A 698 -0.67 -35.10 17.95
N SER A 699 -0.05 -33.99 17.55
CA SER A 699 0.13 -33.63 16.14
C SER A 699 1.48 -32.97 15.87
N LEU A 700 2.38 -33.71 15.20
CA LEU A 700 3.64 -33.16 14.69
C LEU A 700 3.41 -32.04 13.66
N LYS A 701 2.27 -32.08 12.95
CA LYS A 701 1.92 -31.05 11.96
C LYS A 701 1.65 -29.72 12.65
N MET A 702 0.86 -29.74 13.73
CA MET A 702 0.58 -28.55 14.54
C MET A 702 1.85 -28.04 15.23
N GLY A 703 2.62 -28.92 15.87
CA GLY A 703 3.91 -28.55 16.47
C GLY A 703 4.88 -27.89 15.49
N ASN A 704 5.01 -28.42 14.26
CA ASN A 704 5.84 -27.81 13.22
C ASN A 704 5.32 -26.41 12.82
N ALA A 705 4.01 -26.23 12.72
CA ALA A 705 3.41 -24.92 12.41
C ALA A 705 3.69 -23.89 13.52
N THR A 706 3.63 -24.31 14.79
CA THR A 706 3.96 -23.50 15.97
C THR A 706 5.44 -23.11 15.97
N ARG A 707 6.34 -24.06 15.71
CA ARG A 707 7.78 -23.81 15.56
C ARG A 707 8.06 -22.78 14.47
N ILE A 708 7.45 -22.94 13.30
CA ILE A 708 7.66 -22.02 12.18
C ILE A 708 7.09 -20.63 12.52
N SER A 709 5.92 -20.54 13.14
CA SER A 709 5.32 -19.26 13.54
C SER A 709 6.19 -18.52 14.55
N PHE A 710 6.72 -19.22 15.56
CA PHE A 710 7.66 -18.66 16.52
C PHE A 710 8.95 -18.17 15.84
N GLN A 711 9.55 -18.98 14.97
CA GLN A 711 10.75 -18.60 14.23
C GLN A 711 10.53 -17.39 13.33
N SER A 712 9.38 -17.32 12.64
CA SER A 712 8.99 -16.17 11.82
C SER A 712 8.81 -14.91 12.67
N HIS A 713 8.18 -15.01 13.84
CA HIS A 713 8.05 -13.86 14.74
C HIS A 713 9.39 -13.37 15.28
N MET A 714 10.30 -14.28 15.67
CA MET A 714 11.65 -13.90 16.10
C MET A 714 12.45 -13.24 14.97
N SER A 715 12.30 -13.71 13.72
CA SER A 715 12.89 -13.04 12.56
C SER A 715 12.29 -11.65 12.36
N LEU A 716 10.98 -11.51 12.47
CA LEU A 716 10.27 -10.23 12.34
C LEU A 716 10.74 -9.22 13.39
N VAL A 717 10.85 -9.63 14.66
CA VAL A 717 11.38 -8.78 15.75
C VAL A 717 12.80 -8.31 15.42
N LYS A 718 13.66 -9.23 14.97
CA LYS A 718 15.04 -8.92 14.59
C LYS A 718 15.11 -7.95 13.40
N ASP A 719 14.31 -8.18 12.36
CA ASP A 719 14.29 -7.33 11.16
C ASP A 719 13.74 -5.93 11.46
N LEU A 720 12.98 -5.77 12.54
CA LEU A 720 12.41 -4.51 13.04
C LEU A 720 13.24 -3.85 14.17
N GLU A 721 14.44 -4.35 14.45
CA GLU A 721 15.35 -3.68 15.38
C GLU A 721 15.63 -2.23 14.92
N PRO A 722 15.52 -1.23 15.81
CA PRO A 722 15.85 0.15 15.47
C PRO A 722 17.31 0.28 15.04
N VAL A 723 17.55 1.09 14.00
CA VAL A 723 18.89 1.44 13.54
C VAL A 723 19.09 2.95 13.63
N ILE A 724 20.35 3.38 13.78
CA ILE A 724 20.71 4.80 13.86
C ILE A 724 21.20 5.25 12.48
N SER A 725 20.59 6.30 11.95
CA SER A 725 21.01 7.00 10.73
C SER A 725 21.49 8.40 11.08
N CYS A 726 22.66 8.80 10.56
CA CYS A 726 23.16 10.16 10.68
C CYS A 726 22.65 11.10 9.57
N GLY A 727 21.94 10.54 8.59
CA GLY A 727 21.47 11.26 7.40
C GLY A 727 22.57 11.49 6.37
N TRP A 728 22.16 11.93 5.19
CA TRP A 728 23.06 12.14 4.05
C TRP A 728 23.97 13.37 4.24
N LEU A 729 25.21 13.29 3.74
CA LEU A 729 26.14 14.42 3.64
C LEU A 729 26.36 14.86 2.19
N PRO A 730 26.35 16.18 1.90
CA PRO A 730 26.64 16.69 0.58
C PRO A 730 28.12 16.57 0.20
N PRO A 731 28.45 16.37 -1.09
CA PRO A 731 29.80 16.57 -1.57
C PRO A 731 30.21 18.05 -1.42
N PRO A 732 31.46 18.35 -1.05
CA PRO A 732 31.95 19.73 -1.00
C PRO A 732 32.01 20.34 -2.41
N ASN A 733 31.76 21.64 -2.52
CA ASN A 733 31.97 22.37 -3.78
C ASN A 733 33.43 22.21 -4.23
N ASN A 734 33.68 21.94 -5.52
CA ASN A 734 35.01 21.62 -6.07
C ASN A 734 35.68 20.43 -5.38
N GLY A 735 34.88 19.41 -5.07
CA GLY A 735 35.35 18.16 -4.50
C GLY A 735 34.35 17.04 -4.66
N LYS A 736 34.71 15.89 -4.10
CA LYS A 736 34.00 14.61 -4.25
C LYS A 736 33.75 13.98 -2.90
N LYS A 737 32.70 13.20 -2.84
CA LYS A 737 32.32 12.35 -1.70
C LYS A 737 32.37 10.89 -2.13
N GLU A 738 32.95 10.04 -1.29
CA GLU A 738 32.96 8.58 -1.43
C GLU A 738 32.24 7.96 -0.24
N GLY A 739 31.28 7.08 -0.52
CA GLY A 739 30.40 6.44 0.47
C GLY A 739 28.93 6.80 0.26
N THR A 740 28.06 5.79 0.33
CA THR A 740 26.61 5.88 0.07
C THR A 740 25.77 5.27 1.20
N THR A 741 26.39 4.97 2.34
CA THR A 741 25.74 4.41 3.52
C THR A 741 25.82 5.41 4.67
N TYR A 742 24.74 5.55 5.44
CA TYR A 742 24.59 6.60 6.44
C TYR A 742 24.20 6.10 7.84
N LEU A 743 24.25 4.78 8.04
CA LEU A 743 23.96 4.15 9.33
C LEU A 743 25.16 4.21 10.28
N ALA A 744 24.94 4.02 11.57
CA ALA A 744 26.00 4.00 12.59
C ALA A 744 27.17 3.08 12.19
N GLY A 745 28.40 3.58 12.35
CA GLY A 745 29.63 2.92 11.91
C GLY A 745 30.00 3.15 10.43
N ALA A 746 29.07 3.66 9.60
CA ALA A 746 29.40 4.03 8.23
C ALA A 746 30.35 5.22 8.18
N THR A 747 31.25 5.20 7.20
CA THR A 747 32.26 6.23 7.04
C THR A 747 32.24 6.80 5.62
N VAL A 748 32.24 8.12 5.53
CA VAL A 748 32.22 8.89 4.27
C VAL A 748 33.54 9.63 4.13
N LYS A 749 34.16 9.55 2.96
CA LYS A 749 35.43 10.20 2.64
C LYS A 749 35.23 11.34 1.67
N PHE A 750 36.03 12.39 1.84
CA PHE A 750 35.98 13.59 1.02
C PHE A 750 37.34 13.84 0.37
N SER A 751 37.28 14.32 -0.87
CA SER A 751 38.46 14.76 -1.62
C SER A 751 38.15 16.05 -2.36
N CYS A 752 39.17 16.83 -2.69
CA CYS A 752 39.02 18.07 -3.45
C CYS A 752 39.51 17.87 -4.88
N ASP A 753 38.88 18.57 -5.82
CA ASP A 753 39.30 18.60 -7.21
C ASP A 753 40.66 19.33 -7.34
N ASP A 754 41.34 19.10 -8.47
CA ASP A 754 42.64 19.69 -8.75
C ASP A 754 42.62 21.23 -8.57
N GLY A 755 43.65 21.76 -7.91
CA GLY A 755 43.76 23.19 -7.59
C GLY A 755 43.01 23.62 -6.32
N HIS A 756 42.39 22.69 -5.59
CA HIS A 756 41.78 22.95 -4.28
C HIS A 756 42.40 22.07 -3.20
N VAL A 757 42.41 22.57 -1.96
CA VAL A 757 42.92 21.88 -0.77
C VAL A 757 41.76 21.66 0.20
N LEU A 758 41.75 20.49 0.83
CA LEU A 758 40.74 20.10 1.80
C LEU A 758 40.91 20.87 3.11
N SER A 759 39.81 21.46 3.58
CA SER A 759 39.67 22.12 4.88
C SER A 759 38.55 21.43 5.66
N GLY A 760 38.77 21.14 6.95
CA GLY A 760 37.88 20.29 7.75
C GLY A 760 38.30 18.82 7.75
N SER A 761 37.37 17.92 8.05
CA SER A 761 37.67 16.48 8.14
C SER A 761 37.68 15.82 6.75
N ALA A 762 38.74 15.04 6.46
CA ALA A 762 38.82 14.26 5.23
C ALA A 762 37.92 13.01 5.25
N GLU A 763 37.53 12.59 6.44
CA GLU A 763 36.71 11.41 6.69
C GLU A 763 35.76 11.71 7.86
N ARG A 764 34.50 11.30 7.74
CA ARG A 764 33.47 11.46 8.78
C ARG A 764 32.76 10.14 8.98
N THR A 765 32.56 9.74 10.23
CA THR A 765 31.94 8.48 10.62
C THR A 765 30.63 8.76 11.34
N CYS A 766 29.57 8.02 10.99
CA CYS A 766 28.29 8.11 11.68
C CYS A 766 28.40 7.46 13.06
N GLN A 767 28.12 8.23 14.10
CA GLN A 767 28.26 7.82 15.49
C GLN A 767 26.92 7.30 16.06
N ASP A 768 26.99 6.60 17.19
CA ASP A 768 25.82 6.00 17.84
C ASP A 768 24.83 7.04 18.42
N ASP A 769 25.20 8.33 18.43
CA ASP A 769 24.32 9.43 18.81
C ASP A 769 23.52 10.00 17.60
N GLY A 770 23.70 9.43 16.41
CA GLY A 770 23.06 9.90 15.17
C GLY A 770 23.70 11.15 14.56
N ASN A 771 24.92 11.51 14.99
CA ASN A 771 25.70 12.61 14.42
C ASN A 771 26.93 12.12 13.66
N TRP A 772 27.33 12.90 12.65
CA TRP A 772 28.58 12.70 11.93
C TRP A 772 29.76 13.25 12.73
N SER A 773 30.80 12.44 12.91
CA SER A 773 32.05 12.88 13.53
C SER A 773 32.75 13.98 12.71
N GLY A 774 33.67 14.68 13.36
CA GLY A 774 34.53 15.68 12.71
C GLY A 774 33.83 16.95 12.24
N ASP A 775 34.57 17.79 11.55
CA ASP A 775 34.13 19.09 11.06
C ASP A 775 33.63 19.00 9.60
N THR A 776 32.76 19.93 9.22
CA THR A 776 32.27 20.03 7.84
C THR A 776 33.42 20.26 6.87
N THR A 777 33.43 19.51 5.76
CA THR A 777 34.49 19.56 4.75
C THR A 777 34.23 20.65 3.72
N HIS A 778 35.27 21.42 3.40
CA HIS A 778 35.28 22.45 2.36
C HIS A 778 36.52 22.29 1.48
N CYS A 779 36.40 22.58 0.18
CA CYS A 779 37.54 22.66 -0.73
C CYS A 779 37.84 24.12 -1.04
N VAL A 780 39.02 24.58 -0.64
CA VAL A 780 39.46 25.97 -0.80
C VAL A 780 40.55 26.05 -1.87
N SER A 781 40.55 27.11 -2.69
CA SER A 781 41.55 27.29 -3.75
C SER A 781 42.98 27.26 -3.19
N ASP A 782 43.87 26.51 -3.84
CA ASP A 782 45.29 26.45 -3.48
C ASP A 782 46.00 27.76 -3.84
N ASN A 783 46.05 28.70 -2.88
CA ASN A 783 46.71 30.00 -3.03
C ASN A 783 48.18 29.99 -2.60
N THR A 784 48.82 28.82 -2.46
CA THR A 784 50.23 28.71 -2.08
C THR A 784 51.15 29.54 -2.97
N LEU A 785 50.92 29.56 -4.28
CA LEU A 785 51.71 30.37 -5.21
C LEU A 785 51.54 31.88 -4.97
N GLY A 786 50.31 32.34 -4.71
CA GLY A 786 50.01 33.74 -4.41
C GLY A 786 50.60 34.20 -3.08
N ILE A 787 50.56 33.35 -2.06
CA ILE A 787 51.15 33.62 -0.74
C ILE A 787 52.68 33.65 -0.85
N VAL A 788 53.30 32.71 -1.56
CA VAL A 788 54.77 32.68 -1.75
C VAL A 788 55.22 33.91 -2.55
N LEU A 789 54.57 34.22 -3.67
CA LEU A 789 54.90 35.41 -4.46
C LEU A 789 54.68 36.69 -3.64
N GLY A 790 53.54 36.83 -2.94
CA GLY A 790 53.27 37.97 -2.08
C GLY A 790 54.28 38.15 -0.94
N SER A 791 54.73 37.05 -0.33
CA SER A 791 55.75 37.05 0.73
C SER A 791 57.13 37.42 0.18
N VAL A 792 57.50 36.91 -1.00
CA VAL A 792 58.76 37.25 -1.68
C VAL A 792 58.77 38.71 -2.12
N PHE A 793 57.69 39.21 -2.73
CA PHE A 793 57.55 40.62 -3.09
C PHE A 793 57.55 41.52 -1.84
N GLY A 794 56.87 41.12 -0.76
CA GLY A 794 56.90 41.80 0.54
C GLY A 794 58.31 41.86 1.16
N ALA A 795 59.06 40.76 1.12
CA ALA A 795 60.44 40.73 1.61
C ALA A 795 61.38 41.60 0.75
N ILE A 796 61.27 41.54 -0.59
CA ILE A 796 62.07 42.34 -1.51
C ILE A 796 61.79 43.84 -1.31
N THR A 797 60.51 44.23 -1.18
CA THR A 797 60.11 45.62 -0.92
C THR A 797 60.62 46.13 0.44
N LEU A 798 60.58 45.30 1.48
CA LEU A 798 61.15 45.65 2.78
C LEU A 798 62.69 45.81 2.74
N ILE A 799 63.39 44.87 2.08
CA ILE A 799 64.85 44.94 1.93
C ILE A 799 65.27 46.19 1.13
N THR A 800 64.57 46.48 0.03
CA THR A 800 64.86 47.68 -0.79
C THR A 800 64.61 48.97 0.00
N MET A 801 63.54 49.06 0.79
CA MET A 801 63.30 50.16 1.73
C MET A 801 64.43 50.33 2.74
N ILE A 802 64.87 49.23 3.38
CA ILE A 802 66.00 49.26 4.34
C ILE A 802 67.29 49.73 3.67
N VAL A 803 67.60 49.24 2.46
CA VAL A 803 68.78 49.67 1.69
C VAL A 803 68.70 51.14 1.32
N ILE A 804 67.53 51.63 0.87
CA ILE A 804 67.33 53.04 0.55
C ILE A 804 67.54 53.91 1.81
N ILE A 805 66.96 53.53 2.96
CA ILE A 805 67.14 54.23 4.23
C ILE A 805 68.63 54.20 4.67
N ALA A 806 69.32 53.07 4.51
CA ALA A 806 70.74 52.95 4.80
C ALA A 806 71.60 53.84 3.88
N LEU A 807 71.26 53.91 2.59
CA LEU A 807 71.93 54.79 1.63
C LEU A 807 71.64 56.27 1.92
N HIS A 808 70.41 56.62 2.29
CA HIS A 808 70.02 57.98 2.66
C HIS A 808 70.71 58.44 3.95
N SER A 809 70.77 57.56 4.96
CA SER A 809 71.49 57.85 6.21
C SER A 809 73.01 57.91 6.00
N ARG A 810 73.60 57.08 5.13
CA ARG A 810 75.00 57.21 4.69
C ARG A 810 75.24 58.51 3.93
N LYS A 811 74.32 58.93 3.06
CA LYS A 811 74.38 60.22 2.34
C LYS A 811 74.28 61.40 3.30
N GLN A 812 73.36 61.37 4.28
CA GLN A 812 73.27 62.37 5.34
C GLN A 812 74.52 62.41 6.21
N LYS A 813 75.10 61.26 6.59
CA LYS A 813 76.39 61.22 7.32
C LYS A 813 77.56 61.76 6.49
N ARG A 814 77.61 61.49 5.16
CA ARG A 814 78.61 62.11 4.26
C ARG A 814 78.40 63.63 4.20
N ASN A 815 77.17 64.09 3.98
CA ASN A 815 76.87 65.52 3.95
C ASN A 815 77.20 66.21 5.29
N ALA A 816 76.88 65.60 6.43
CA ALA A 816 77.23 66.13 7.75
C ALA A 816 78.74 66.16 8.02
N ARG A 817 79.52 65.19 7.49
CA ARG A 817 81.00 65.24 7.52
C ARG A 817 81.54 66.35 6.63
N THR A 818 81.01 66.53 5.42
CA THR A 818 81.40 67.62 4.51
C THR A 818 81.04 68.99 5.10
N THR A 819 79.88 69.15 5.73
CA THR A 819 79.50 70.40 6.41
C THR A 819 80.38 70.67 7.63
N LYS A 820 80.75 69.66 8.44
CA LYS A 820 81.70 69.85 9.55
C LYS A 820 83.12 70.21 9.08
N GLN A 821 83.55 69.73 7.91
CA GLN A 821 84.85 70.07 7.33
C GLN A 821 84.89 71.51 6.79
N VAL A 822 83.80 71.98 6.16
CA VAL A 822 83.66 73.36 5.68
C VAL A 822 83.48 74.38 6.82
N VAL A 823 82.82 74.00 7.92
CA VAL A 823 82.66 74.89 9.10
C VAL A 823 83.94 74.95 9.96
N GLY A 824 84.79 73.91 9.95
CA GLY A 824 86.07 73.90 10.65
C GLY A 824 87.16 74.76 10.01
N GLU A 825 87.13 74.99 8.69
CA GLU A 825 88.07 75.87 7.99
C GLU A 825 87.69 77.36 8.03
N LEU A 826 86.44 77.70 8.38
CA LEU A 826 85.99 79.09 8.55
C LEU A 826 86.12 79.66 9.98
N SER A 827 86.53 78.85 10.97
CA SER A 827 86.75 79.30 12.36
C SER A 827 88.22 79.57 12.72
N MET A 828 89.12 79.59 11.73
CA MET A 828 90.55 79.94 11.91
C MET A 828 90.95 81.29 11.26
N LEU A 829 89.95 82.11 10.90
CA LEU A 829 90.12 83.51 10.51
C LEU A 829 89.15 84.38 11.32
N ARG A 830 89.44 84.53 12.61
CA ARG A 830 89.13 85.71 13.42
C ARG A 830 90.03 85.76 14.64
#